data_AF-A0A3A8GQP8-F1
#
_entry.id   AF-A0A3A8GQP8-F1
#
_cell.length_a   1.000
_cell.length_b   1.000
_cell.length_c   1.000
_cell.angle_alpha   90.00
_cell.angle_beta   90.00
_cell.angle_gamma   90.00
#
_symmetry.space_group_name_H-M   'P 1'
#
loop_
_entity.id
_entity.type
_entity.pdbx_description
1 polymer ?
#
loop_
_entity_poly.entity_id
_entity_poly.type
_entity_poly.pdbx_seq_one_letter_code
_entity_poly.pdbx_strand_id
1 'polypeptide(L)'
;VDLSGLGGEAGQLYPHASATVEDRAQDTMRVVHRQMATSGAHNRALLHGKPVDVTEFVDSIVSGFRETYMHLCRHRDEVARMLRDFQEVEVRHIARATMRYGFLLQESLHPDFLHDALDRDQALDKLWAEVRVRPSMGRLAPLEHEDLRLGDVPVFTARPGSRHVWDSQGRCVPDYFLRASLEDSLQLLAALGPEGCDAQVALIRQSMVAIDKERESAARTSPEAVASLPPPATAEACLAGAVQLGEYLAASAIHGAQDVTWIGVSLQDLEHWRWTLSPINAGLYDGVGGLALFFGYLSAVTGRGDFAALARKAAETVRVQWRTPDPMDYPSVGALAGRASHVYVLSHLAAVLGEPGLLDDIHENLGALEEKIDADKALDMCSGVAGCALVLLRLHQQTGSAEALRLARRCGERMLQTARDSKRGGRAWLVPAASCELSGMAHGATGFIWSLLELATATGDERYREAARQALVFERTLFVPEAGNWRDLRTSREGEPLVPGAFLTAWCNGAAGVTLGRLLSSRHLEDAGLASEISVGLDTVLREGFGGSHCLCHGDVGNLELLHLAGEVLGDEAWKQAALSRAARVLAQGRDGKWRCGLPKYNEAPGLMLGLSGIGLGLLRLASPSFVPSVLALEPVRAAPRMTSV
;
A
#
# COMPACT_ATOMS: atom_id res chain seq x y z
N VAL A 1 15.19 -10.81 -1.67
CA VAL A 1 16.07 -11.43 -0.67
C VAL A 1 16.10 -10.51 0.53
N ASP A 2 15.83 -11.04 1.70
CA ASP A 2 16.04 -10.34 2.96
C ASP A 2 17.51 -10.46 3.36
N LEU A 3 18.18 -9.31 3.44
CA LEU A 3 19.59 -9.17 3.84
C LEU A 3 19.72 -8.50 5.22
N SER A 4 18.64 -8.42 5.99
CA SER A 4 18.63 -7.80 7.31
C SER A 4 19.49 -8.56 8.31
N GLY A 5 20.02 -7.85 9.30
CA GLY A 5 20.86 -8.45 10.35
C GLY A 5 20.12 -9.44 11.26
N LEU A 6 18.79 -9.35 11.36
CA LEU A 6 17.96 -10.25 12.17
C LEU A 6 17.26 -11.34 11.33
N GLY A 7 17.17 -11.15 10.02
CA GLY A 7 16.70 -12.13 9.06
C GLY A 7 17.85 -12.82 8.32
N GLY A 8 17.75 -12.94 6.99
CA GLY A 8 18.84 -13.47 6.18
C GLY A 8 18.98 -15.01 6.22
N GLU A 9 17.87 -15.73 6.03
CA GLU A 9 17.90 -17.19 5.96
C GLU A 9 18.69 -17.71 4.77
N ALA A 10 19.34 -18.87 4.94
CA ALA A 10 19.97 -19.62 3.87
C ALA A 10 18.91 -20.12 2.85
N GLY A 11 19.29 -20.25 1.58
CA GLY A 11 18.40 -20.81 0.57
C GLY A 11 17.49 -19.79 -0.14
N GLN A 12 17.56 -18.50 0.19
CA GLN A 12 16.82 -17.48 -0.54
C GLN A 12 17.47 -17.25 -1.91
N LEU A 13 16.69 -17.32 -2.99
CA LEU A 13 17.22 -17.05 -4.32
C LEU A 13 17.41 -15.55 -4.53
N TYR A 14 18.60 -15.16 -5.00
CA TYR A 14 18.83 -13.82 -5.52
C TYR A 14 17.91 -13.56 -6.72
N PRO A 15 17.34 -12.35 -6.84
CA PRO A 15 16.39 -12.04 -7.92
C PRO A 15 17.07 -12.06 -9.29
N HIS A 16 18.37 -11.77 -9.33
CA HIS A 16 19.17 -11.77 -10.56
C HIS A 16 20.06 -13.00 -10.65
N ALA A 17 20.13 -13.57 -11.85
CA ALA A 17 21.08 -14.62 -12.15
C ALA A 17 22.49 -14.02 -12.28
N SER A 18 23.50 -14.64 -11.69
CA SER A 18 24.90 -14.27 -11.86
C SER A 18 25.60 -15.26 -12.78
N ALA A 19 26.57 -14.79 -13.57
CA ALA A 19 27.39 -15.70 -14.36
C ALA A 19 28.24 -16.58 -13.44
N THR A 20 28.17 -17.89 -13.69
CA THR A 20 28.86 -18.95 -12.97
C THR A 20 29.49 -19.88 -14.00
N VAL A 21 30.69 -20.39 -13.71
CA VAL A 21 31.35 -21.36 -14.59
C VAL A 21 30.91 -22.76 -14.20
N GLU A 22 30.27 -23.46 -15.12
CA GLU A 22 29.96 -24.89 -15.05
C GLU A 22 31.10 -25.71 -15.64
N ASP A 23 31.19 -26.98 -15.23
CA ASP A 23 32.15 -27.94 -15.76
C ASP A 23 33.60 -27.41 -15.70
N ARG A 24 33.95 -26.67 -14.63
CA ARG A 24 35.23 -25.93 -14.41
C ARG A 24 36.53 -26.71 -14.66
N ALA A 25 36.45 -28.02 -14.78
CA ALA A 25 37.58 -28.91 -15.01
C ALA A 25 37.30 -29.95 -16.12
N GLN A 26 36.33 -29.70 -17.00
CA GLN A 26 36.01 -30.54 -18.14
C GLN A 26 36.13 -29.73 -19.44
N ASP A 27 36.21 -30.42 -20.57
CA ASP A 27 36.18 -29.83 -21.91
C ASP A 27 34.83 -29.19 -22.27
N THR A 28 33.79 -29.43 -21.46
CA THR A 28 32.46 -28.81 -21.57
C THR A 28 32.30 -27.52 -20.75
N MET A 29 33.40 -26.97 -20.22
CA MET A 29 33.40 -25.74 -19.41
C MET A 29 32.69 -24.59 -20.12
N ARG A 30 31.70 -23.99 -19.45
CA ARG A 30 30.89 -22.89 -19.99
C ARG A 30 30.43 -21.94 -18.91
N VAL A 31 30.24 -20.68 -19.28
CA VAL A 31 29.61 -19.68 -18.41
C VAL A 31 28.10 -19.80 -18.55
N VAL A 32 27.41 -20.01 -17.43
CA VAL A 32 25.94 -20.02 -17.36
C VAL A 32 25.46 -19.02 -16.33
N HIS A 33 24.29 -18.44 -16.58
CA HIS A 33 23.62 -17.57 -15.62
C HIS A 33 22.70 -18.40 -14.73
N ARG A 34 22.96 -18.42 -13.42
CA ARG A 34 22.09 -19.08 -12.44
C ARG A 34 21.74 -18.11 -11.33
N GLN A 35 20.48 -18.18 -10.87
CA GLN A 35 20.10 -17.56 -9.60
C GLN A 35 20.78 -18.33 -8.48
N MET A 36 21.64 -17.64 -7.72
CA MET A 36 22.28 -18.24 -6.56
C MET A 36 21.36 -18.16 -5.35
N ALA A 37 21.49 -19.14 -4.46
CA ALA A 37 20.89 -19.08 -3.13
C ALA A 37 21.81 -18.33 -2.16
N THR A 38 21.21 -17.61 -1.20
CA THR A 38 21.94 -17.05 -0.07
C THR A 38 22.55 -18.17 0.77
N SER A 39 23.81 -17.99 1.18
CA SER A 39 24.37 -18.74 2.30
C SER A 39 23.84 -18.15 3.61
N GLY A 40 23.56 -19.01 4.59
CA GLY A 40 23.30 -18.53 5.95
C GLY A 40 24.54 -17.85 6.52
N ALA A 41 24.35 -16.87 7.39
CA ALA A 41 25.42 -16.22 8.14
C ALA A 41 25.26 -16.47 9.66
N HIS A 42 26.20 -15.96 10.44
CA HIS A 42 26.25 -16.14 11.91
C HIS A 42 25.42 -15.10 12.68
N ASN A 43 24.48 -14.44 12.00
CA ASN A 43 23.69 -13.33 12.54
C ASN A 43 22.42 -13.77 13.28
N ARG A 44 21.93 -15.00 13.03
CA ARG A 44 20.73 -15.55 13.67
C ARG A 44 21.10 -16.33 14.93
N ALA A 45 20.42 -16.03 16.03
CA ALA A 45 20.56 -16.78 17.28
C ALA A 45 20.08 -18.23 17.10
N LEU A 46 20.83 -19.17 17.68
CA LEU A 46 20.50 -20.59 17.65
C LEU A 46 20.17 -21.08 19.06
N LEU A 47 19.04 -21.76 19.22
CA LEU A 47 18.66 -22.49 20.43
C LEU A 47 18.70 -23.99 20.13
N HIS A 48 19.55 -24.74 20.84
CA HIS A 48 19.79 -26.18 20.58
C HIS A 48 20.13 -26.49 19.10
N GLY A 49 20.91 -25.61 18.46
CA GLY A 49 21.31 -25.75 17.05
C GLY A 49 20.25 -25.39 16.02
N LYS A 50 19.07 -24.92 16.45
CA LYS A 50 18.00 -24.45 15.56
C LYS A 50 17.88 -22.93 15.60
N PRO A 51 17.68 -22.26 14.45
CA PRO A 51 17.39 -20.82 14.42
C PRO A 51 16.14 -20.50 15.22
N VAL A 52 16.21 -19.43 16.02
CA VAL A 52 15.07 -18.88 16.74
C VAL A 52 14.33 -17.90 15.83
N ASP A 53 13.01 -17.82 15.95
CA ASP A 53 12.22 -16.77 15.30
C ASP A 53 12.36 -15.47 16.10
N VAL A 54 12.85 -14.43 15.43
CA VAL A 54 13.03 -13.11 16.04
C VAL A 54 11.68 -12.42 16.33
N THR A 55 10.62 -12.79 15.62
CA THR A 55 9.29 -12.16 15.77
C THR A 55 8.63 -12.48 17.12
N GLU A 56 9.09 -13.53 17.82
CA GLU A 56 8.66 -13.86 19.19
C GLU A 56 9.32 -12.95 20.25
N PHE A 57 10.41 -12.25 19.90
CA PHE A 57 11.22 -11.46 20.84
C PHE A 57 11.15 -9.95 20.60
N VAL A 58 10.15 -9.49 19.82
CA VAL A 58 10.00 -8.06 19.47
C VAL A 58 9.92 -7.18 20.71
N ASP A 59 9.18 -7.58 21.73
CA ASP A 59 9.06 -6.78 22.96
C ASP A 59 10.38 -6.68 23.74
N SER A 60 11.20 -7.73 23.73
CA SER A 60 12.55 -7.71 24.32
C SER A 60 13.48 -6.77 23.54
N ILE A 61 13.42 -6.79 22.20
CA ILE A 61 14.19 -5.88 21.34
C ILE A 61 13.77 -4.43 21.59
N VAL A 62 12.46 -4.17 21.62
CA VAL A 62 11.91 -2.84 21.91
C VAL A 62 12.31 -2.36 23.31
N SER A 63 12.28 -3.24 24.31
CA SER A 63 12.70 -2.91 25.67
C SER A 63 14.18 -2.49 25.72
N GLY A 64 15.07 -3.29 25.12
CA GLY A 64 16.51 -2.97 25.08
C GLY A 64 16.82 -1.70 24.28
N PHE A 65 16.11 -1.47 23.18
CA PHE A 65 16.21 -0.23 22.41
C PHE A 65 15.77 0.98 23.24
N ARG A 66 14.59 0.92 23.89
CA ARG A 66 14.08 2.00 24.74
C ARG A 66 15.03 2.30 25.89
N GLU A 67 15.54 1.27 26.56
CA GLU A 67 16.51 1.42 27.65
C GLU A 67 17.75 2.17 27.17
N THR A 68 18.35 1.74 26.06
CA THR A 68 19.53 2.37 25.47
C THR A 68 19.25 3.81 25.03
N TYR A 69 18.14 4.04 24.32
CA TYR A 69 17.75 5.37 23.83
C TYR A 69 17.56 6.36 24.99
N MET A 70 16.85 5.94 26.04
CA MET A 70 16.61 6.78 27.21
C MET A 70 17.88 6.99 28.02
N HIS A 71 18.81 6.02 28.03
CA HIS A 71 20.13 6.22 28.61
C HIS A 71 20.92 7.31 27.87
N LEU A 72 20.94 7.28 26.53
CA LEU A 72 21.56 8.34 25.72
C LEU A 72 20.94 9.72 25.97
N CYS A 73 19.61 9.78 26.16
CA CYS A 73 18.92 11.03 26.51
C CYS A 73 19.40 11.60 27.86
N ARG A 74 19.58 10.74 28.88
CA ARG A 74 20.00 11.16 30.23
C ARG A 74 21.47 11.61 30.27
N HIS A 75 22.33 11.00 29.47
CA HIS A 75 23.78 11.23 29.46
C HIS A 75 24.25 12.04 28.25
N ARG A 76 23.37 12.85 27.67
CA ARG A 76 23.57 13.55 26.39
C ARG A 76 24.90 14.31 26.31
N ASP A 77 25.25 15.09 27.33
CA ASP A 77 26.45 15.94 27.32
C ASP A 77 27.74 15.13 27.43
N GLU A 78 27.71 13.99 28.12
CA GLU A 78 28.84 13.06 28.20
C GLU A 78 29.07 12.34 26.88
N VAL A 79 28.00 11.83 26.27
CA VAL A 79 28.04 11.20 24.94
C VAL A 79 28.49 12.21 23.89
N ALA A 80 28.02 13.45 23.93
CA ALA A 80 28.43 14.51 23.01
C ALA A 80 29.94 14.81 23.09
N ARG A 81 30.53 14.79 24.29
CA ARG A 81 31.99 14.94 24.46
C ARG A 81 32.73 13.74 23.86
N MET A 82 32.30 12.53 24.17
CA MET A 82 32.90 11.30 23.63
C MET A 82 32.85 11.27 22.10
N LEU A 83 31.73 11.68 21.48
CA LEU A 83 31.61 11.74 20.02
C LEU A 83 32.62 12.71 19.37
N ARG A 84 32.97 13.81 20.05
CA ARG A 84 33.97 14.77 19.52
C ARG A 84 35.38 14.18 19.46
N ASP A 85 35.69 13.21 20.31
CA ASP A 85 36.99 12.52 20.28
C ASP A 85 37.18 11.70 18.99
N PHE A 86 36.08 11.36 18.29
CA PHE A 86 36.10 10.64 17.01
C PHE A 86 36.20 11.54 15.77
N GLN A 87 36.36 12.86 15.92
CA GLN A 87 36.30 13.79 14.79
C GLN A 87 37.30 13.50 13.65
N GLU A 88 38.49 12.97 13.98
CA GLU A 88 39.55 12.62 13.01
C GLU A 88 39.60 11.13 12.65
N VAL A 89 38.72 10.29 13.22
CA VAL A 89 38.73 8.85 12.95
C VAL A 89 38.31 8.61 11.51
N GLU A 90 39.12 7.86 10.78
CA GLU A 90 38.80 7.47 9.42
C GLU A 90 37.64 6.47 9.41
N VAL A 91 36.59 6.78 8.64
CA VAL A 91 35.41 5.93 8.46
C VAL A 91 35.18 5.66 6.98
N ARG A 92 34.68 4.47 6.65
CA ARG A 92 34.31 4.12 5.27
C ARG A 92 33.05 4.86 4.84
N HIS A 93 33.11 5.57 3.72
CA HIS A 93 31.95 6.13 3.04
C HIS A 93 31.49 5.21 1.91
N ILE A 94 30.27 4.70 1.99
CA ILE A 94 29.67 3.88 0.93
C ILE A 94 28.86 4.79 0.01
N ALA A 95 29.51 5.32 -1.04
CA ALA A 95 28.86 6.21 -2.01
C ALA A 95 27.76 5.50 -2.83
N ARG A 96 28.03 4.23 -3.15
CA ARG A 96 27.17 3.33 -3.94
C ARG A 96 27.27 1.92 -3.38
N ALA A 97 26.17 1.17 -3.45
CA ALA A 97 26.14 -0.21 -2.96
C ALA A 97 27.16 -1.08 -3.70
N THR A 98 27.99 -1.82 -2.96
CA THR A 98 29.05 -2.72 -3.48
C THR A 98 28.57 -3.65 -4.58
N MET A 99 27.34 -4.18 -4.45
CA MET A 99 26.73 -5.05 -5.46
C MET A 99 26.66 -4.40 -6.84
N ARG A 100 26.39 -3.09 -6.93
CA ARG A 100 26.33 -2.39 -8.23
C ARG A 100 27.69 -2.35 -8.91
N TYR A 101 28.76 -2.15 -8.15
CA TYR A 101 30.12 -2.23 -8.67
C TYR A 101 30.46 -3.64 -9.11
N GLY A 102 30.11 -4.65 -8.31
CA GLY A 102 30.32 -6.06 -8.68
C GLY A 102 29.66 -6.43 -10.00
N PHE A 103 28.38 -6.04 -10.19
CA PHE A 103 27.70 -6.22 -11.47
C PHE A 103 28.41 -5.48 -12.61
N LEU A 104 28.75 -4.21 -12.43
CA LEU A 104 29.38 -3.42 -13.47
C LEU A 104 30.76 -3.96 -13.87
N LEU A 105 31.57 -4.39 -12.89
CA LEU A 105 32.84 -5.08 -13.10
C LEU A 105 32.65 -6.36 -13.91
N GLN A 106 31.73 -7.23 -13.47
CA GLN A 106 31.46 -8.50 -14.12
C GLN A 106 31.01 -8.32 -15.57
N GLU A 107 30.07 -7.39 -15.82
CA GLU A 107 29.61 -7.08 -17.16
C GLU A 107 30.72 -6.46 -18.02
N SER A 108 31.58 -5.61 -17.45
CA SER A 108 32.71 -4.99 -18.16
C SER A 108 33.77 -6.00 -18.65
N LEU A 109 33.72 -7.24 -18.17
CA LEU A 109 34.61 -8.34 -18.56
C LEU A 109 34.02 -9.22 -19.67
N HIS A 110 32.87 -8.86 -20.23
CA HIS A 110 32.32 -9.56 -21.39
C HIS A 110 33.25 -9.40 -22.61
N PRO A 111 33.49 -10.45 -23.42
CA PRO A 111 34.38 -10.39 -24.58
C PRO A 111 34.13 -9.19 -25.49
N ASP A 112 32.87 -8.85 -25.77
CA ASP A 112 32.48 -7.70 -26.59
C ASP A 112 33.09 -6.37 -26.11
N PHE A 113 33.27 -6.19 -24.79
CA PHE A 113 33.91 -4.99 -24.22
C PHE A 113 35.41 -5.13 -24.05
N LEU A 114 35.97 -6.35 -24.12
CA LEU A 114 37.41 -6.60 -23.95
C LEU A 114 38.21 -6.47 -25.25
N HIS A 115 37.53 -6.41 -26.40
CA HIS A 115 38.18 -6.19 -27.69
C HIS A 115 38.72 -4.76 -27.86
N ASP A 116 38.04 -3.76 -27.30
CA ASP A 116 38.42 -2.35 -27.33
C ASP A 116 38.32 -1.73 -25.93
N ALA A 117 39.38 -1.05 -25.49
CA ALA A 117 39.39 -0.35 -24.21
C ALA A 117 38.31 0.74 -24.12
N LEU A 118 37.96 1.37 -25.23
CA LEU A 118 36.91 2.39 -25.27
C LEU A 118 35.52 1.79 -24.99
N ASP A 119 35.25 0.58 -25.49
CA ASP A 119 33.99 -0.11 -25.26
C ASP A 119 33.82 -0.50 -23.78
N ARG A 120 34.90 -0.97 -23.15
CA ARG A 120 34.92 -1.21 -21.70
C ARG A 120 34.68 0.07 -20.91
N ASP A 121 35.33 1.17 -21.29
CA ASP A 121 35.16 2.46 -20.63
C ASP A 121 33.73 3.00 -20.74
N GLN A 122 33.11 2.88 -21.91
CA GLN A 122 31.71 3.25 -22.13
C GLN A 122 30.75 2.39 -21.31
N ALA A 123 31.04 1.10 -21.14
CA ALA A 123 30.26 0.23 -20.27
C ALA A 123 30.31 0.71 -18.81
N LEU A 124 31.51 1.10 -18.32
CA LEU A 124 31.71 1.66 -16.98
C LEU A 124 31.06 3.04 -16.80
N ASP A 125 30.90 3.83 -17.86
CA ASP A 125 30.24 5.16 -17.81
C ASP A 125 28.75 5.10 -17.42
N LYS A 126 28.14 3.91 -17.31
CA LYS A 126 26.83 3.74 -16.66
C LYS A 126 26.78 4.33 -15.25
N LEU A 127 27.92 4.50 -14.57
CA LEU A 127 28.01 5.23 -13.29
C LEU A 127 27.39 6.62 -13.34
N TRP A 128 27.48 7.31 -14.49
CA TRP A 128 26.95 8.66 -14.72
C TRP A 128 25.43 8.72 -14.76
N ALA A 129 24.73 7.60 -14.96
CA ALA A 129 23.26 7.58 -15.00
C ALA A 129 22.65 8.10 -13.69
N GLU A 130 23.28 7.82 -12.55
CA GLU A 130 22.81 8.25 -11.22
C GLU A 130 23.02 9.76 -10.98
N VAL A 131 23.87 10.44 -11.75
CA VAL A 131 24.15 11.88 -11.56
C VAL A 131 22.93 12.74 -11.84
N ARG A 132 22.00 12.28 -12.69
CA ARG A 132 20.73 12.99 -12.96
C ARG A 132 19.87 13.13 -11.71
N VAL A 133 19.90 12.13 -10.83
CA VAL A 133 19.10 12.08 -9.58
C VAL A 133 19.92 12.44 -8.35
N ARG A 134 21.24 12.23 -8.37
CA ARG A 134 22.19 12.58 -7.31
C ARG A 134 23.40 13.32 -7.92
N PRO A 135 23.28 14.64 -8.19
CA PRO A 135 24.34 15.42 -8.84
C PRO A 135 25.71 15.34 -8.15
N SER A 136 25.74 15.16 -6.83
CA SER A 136 26.99 15.01 -6.06
C SER A 136 27.86 13.84 -6.53
N MET A 137 27.24 12.78 -7.08
CA MET A 137 27.94 11.60 -7.60
C MET A 137 28.84 11.94 -8.79
N GLY A 138 28.59 13.03 -9.52
CA GLY A 138 29.43 13.44 -10.65
C GLY A 138 30.88 13.76 -10.25
N ARG A 139 31.11 14.10 -8.97
CA ARG A 139 32.48 14.28 -8.43
C ARG A 139 33.18 12.99 -8.06
N LEU A 140 32.43 11.92 -7.81
CA LEU A 140 32.98 10.60 -7.47
C LEU A 140 33.09 9.70 -8.70
N ALA A 141 32.20 9.84 -9.68
CA ALA A 141 32.14 8.98 -10.86
C ALA A 141 33.49 8.79 -11.60
N PRO A 142 34.34 9.83 -11.79
CA PRO A 142 35.66 9.62 -12.38
C PRO A 142 36.58 8.74 -11.51
N LEU A 143 36.51 8.90 -10.18
CA LEU A 143 37.31 8.14 -9.22
C LEU A 143 36.80 6.69 -9.12
N GLU A 144 35.47 6.51 -9.11
CA GLU A 144 34.82 5.20 -9.22
C GLU A 144 35.28 4.47 -10.50
N HIS A 145 35.34 5.19 -11.63
CA HIS A 145 35.75 4.64 -12.93
C HIS A 145 37.20 4.17 -12.92
N GLU A 146 38.12 4.97 -12.35
CA GLU A 146 39.54 4.61 -12.24
C GLU A 146 39.77 3.31 -11.47
N ASP A 147 39.12 3.14 -10.32
CA ASP A 147 39.21 1.89 -9.53
C ASP A 147 38.64 0.69 -10.31
N LEU A 148 37.47 0.86 -10.96
CA LEU A 148 36.82 -0.20 -11.73
C LEU A 148 37.64 -0.62 -12.96
N ARG A 149 38.33 0.32 -13.61
CA ARG A 149 39.25 0.01 -14.73
C ARG A 149 40.33 -0.97 -14.29
N LEU A 150 40.85 -0.81 -13.07
CA LEU A 150 41.84 -1.71 -12.46
C LEU A 150 41.24 -3.04 -11.98
N GLY A 151 39.92 -3.17 -11.99
CA GLY A 151 39.19 -4.35 -11.50
C GLY A 151 38.83 -4.28 -10.03
N ASP A 152 39.10 -3.15 -9.37
CA ASP A 152 38.83 -2.95 -7.96
C ASP A 152 37.42 -2.39 -7.73
N VAL A 153 36.85 -2.71 -6.56
CA VAL A 153 35.62 -2.07 -6.11
C VAL A 153 35.97 -0.74 -5.46
N PRO A 154 35.40 0.39 -5.93
CA PRO A 154 35.72 1.70 -5.38
C PRO A 154 35.54 1.80 -3.87
N VAL A 155 36.50 2.42 -3.20
CA VAL A 155 36.47 2.69 -1.76
C VAL A 155 36.66 4.18 -1.52
N PHE A 156 35.79 4.72 -0.68
CA PHE A 156 35.89 6.09 -0.20
C PHE A 156 35.98 6.09 1.32
N THR A 157 36.76 7.01 1.87
CA THR A 157 36.84 7.27 3.32
C THR A 157 36.47 8.71 3.63
N ALA A 158 36.09 8.95 4.87
CA ALA A 158 35.74 10.27 5.40
C ALA A 158 36.21 10.39 6.85
N ARG A 159 36.19 11.61 7.39
CA ARG A 159 36.41 11.89 8.80
C ARG A 159 35.19 12.62 9.37
N PRO A 160 34.63 12.22 10.53
CA PRO A 160 33.39 12.81 11.03
C PRO A 160 33.42 14.33 11.23
N GLY A 161 34.57 14.90 11.59
CA GLY A 161 34.77 16.33 11.76
C GLY A 161 34.99 17.11 10.46
N SER A 162 35.09 16.43 9.31
CA SER A 162 35.34 17.03 8.01
C SER A 162 34.14 16.89 7.07
N ARG A 163 34.10 17.74 6.04
CA ARG A 163 33.15 17.67 4.93
C ARG A 163 33.73 16.96 3.71
N HIS A 164 34.95 16.45 3.80
CA HIS A 164 35.68 15.90 2.66
C HIS A 164 35.51 14.39 2.56
N VAL A 165 35.75 13.88 1.36
CA VAL A 165 35.86 12.45 1.06
C VAL A 165 37.22 12.19 0.46
N TRP A 166 37.85 11.07 0.78
CA TRP A 166 39.09 10.61 0.16
C TRP A 166 38.81 9.33 -0.62
N ASP A 167 39.48 9.16 -1.75
CA ASP A 167 39.39 7.95 -2.56
C ASP A 167 40.41 6.88 -2.13
N SER A 168 40.44 5.78 -2.88
CA SER A 168 41.36 4.65 -2.70
C SER A 168 42.85 5.04 -2.74
N GLN A 169 43.20 6.16 -3.37
CA GLN A 169 44.56 6.68 -3.52
C GLN A 169 44.88 7.81 -2.53
N GLY A 170 43.94 8.17 -1.64
CA GLY A 170 44.09 9.26 -0.69
C GLY A 170 43.94 10.66 -1.29
N ARG A 171 43.41 10.79 -2.52
CA ARG A 171 43.08 12.08 -3.12
C ARG A 171 41.83 12.64 -2.45
N CYS A 172 41.89 13.89 -2.03
CA CYS A 172 40.81 14.57 -1.35
C CYS A 172 39.81 15.17 -2.34
N VAL A 173 38.52 14.88 -2.14
CA VAL A 173 37.37 15.56 -2.73
C VAL A 173 36.84 16.56 -1.69
N PRO A 174 37.22 17.84 -1.78
CA PRO A 174 36.85 18.84 -0.79
C PRO A 174 35.35 19.14 -0.83
N ASP A 175 34.83 19.55 0.33
CA ASP A 175 33.42 19.90 0.54
C ASP A 175 32.43 18.94 -0.14
N TYR A 176 32.70 17.64 0.00
CA TYR A 176 31.82 16.63 -0.56
C TYR A 176 30.44 16.67 0.10
N PHE A 177 30.42 16.71 1.43
CA PHE A 177 29.21 16.79 2.24
C PHE A 177 28.79 18.24 2.48
N LEU A 178 27.47 18.45 2.65
CA LEU A 178 26.92 19.75 3.03
C LEU A 178 27.34 20.14 4.46
N ARG A 179 27.41 19.16 5.36
CA ARG A 179 27.85 19.30 6.76
C ARG A 179 28.74 18.13 7.16
N ALA A 180 29.48 18.29 8.24
CA ALA A 180 30.28 17.20 8.82
C ALA A 180 29.34 16.21 9.53
N SER A 181 29.56 14.90 9.37
CA SER A 181 28.67 13.88 9.96
C SER A 181 28.68 13.87 11.49
N LEU A 182 29.75 14.38 12.13
CA LEU A 182 29.79 14.61 13.56
C LEU A 182 28.77 15.68 13.98
N GLU A 183 28.59 16.74 13.19
CA GLU A 183 27.60 17.78 13.45
C GLU A 183 26.18 17.20 13.38
N ASP A 184 25.90 16.39 12.34
CA ASP A 184 24.62 15.69 12.20
C ASP A 184 24.36 14.74 13.40
N SER A 185 25.38 14.01 13.85
CA SER A 185 25.27 13.10 15.00
C SER A 185 24.99 13.85 16.31
N LEU A 186 25.63 15.01 16.51
CA LEU A 186 25.40 15.85 17.68
C LEU A 186 24.01 16.50 17.66
N GLN A 187 23.52 16.91 16.48
CA GLN A 187 22.15 17.41 16.30
C GLN A 187 21.12 16.33 16.60
N LEU A 188 21.33 15.10 16.10
CA LEU A 188 20.48 13.95 16.41
C LEU A 188 20.44 13.69 17.92
N LEU A 189 21.61 13.64 18.57
CA LEU A 189 21.74 13.44 20.00
C LEU A 189 21.01 14.53 20.82
N ALA A 190 21.09 15.79 20.37
CA ALA A 190 20.38 16.91 20.97
C ALA A 190 18.85 16.80 20.82
N ALA A 191 18.38 16.26 19.70
CA ALA A 191 16.97 16.08 19.38
C ALA A 191 16.33 14.83 20.01
N LEU A 192 17.11 13.92 20.61
CA LEU A 192 16.54 12.71 21.22
C LEU A 192 15.55 13.06 22.34
N GLY A 193 14.41 12.38 22.35
CA GLY A 193 13.37 12.57 23.34
C GLY A 193 12.34 11.43 23.33
N PRO A 194 11.39 11.42 24.28
CA PRO A 194 10.40 10.35 24.39
C PRO A 194 9.60 10.13 23.11
N GLU A 195 9.13 11.20 22.47
CA GLU A 195 8.37 11.12 21.20
C GLU A 195 9.20 10.50 20.07
N GLY A 196 10.47 10.90 19.95
CA GLY A 196 11.40 10.31 18.99
C GLY A 196 11.68 8.83 19.27
N CYS A 197 11.74 8.43 20.55
CA CYS A 197 11.86 7.03 20.94
C CYS A 197 10.66 6.21 20.49
N ASP A 198 9.45 6.74 20.71
CA ASP A 198 8.20 6.08 20.31
C ASP A 198 8.12 5.90 18.80
N ALA A 199 8.50 6.92 18.03
CA ALA A 199 8.57 6.84 16.57
C ALA A 199 9.56 5.77 16.08
N GLN A 200 10.75 5.67 16.68
CA GLN A 200 11.72 4.63 16.32
C GLN A 200 11.23 3.23 16.71
N VAL A 201 10.53 3.10 17.85
CA VAL A 201 9.92 1.84 18.26
C VAL A 201 8.83 1.40 17.29
N ALA A 202 8.02 2.34 16.78
CA ALA A 202 7.03 2.04 15.75
C ALA A 202 7.69 1.50 14.48
N LEU A 203 8.78 2.13 14.01
CA LEU A 203 9.56 1.65 12.85
C LEU A 203 10.16 0.26 13.09
N ILE A 204 10.67 -0.02 14.29
CA ILE A 204 11.18 -1.35 14.66
C ILE A 204 10.04 -2.37 14.55
N ARG A 205 8.88 -2.13 15.15
CA ARG A 205 7.74 -3.06 15.09
C ARG A 205 7.26 -3.28 13.65
N GLN A 206 7.15 -2.21 12.87
CA GLN A 206 6.80 -2.30 11.44
C GLN A 206 7.82 -3.13 10.64
N SER A 207 9.13 -2.98 10.91
CA SER A 207 10.17 -3.77 10.25
C SER A 207 10.09 -5.27 10.55
N MET A 208 9.49 -5.65 11.68
CA MET A 208 9.30 -7.06 12.04
C MET A 208 8.21 -7.71 11.18
N VAL A 209 7.24 -6.94 10.68
CA VAL A 209 6.24 -7.44 9.72
C VAL A 209 6.89 -7.90 8.41
N ALA A 210 8.00 -7.26 8.01
CA ALA A 210 8.76 -7.65 6.82
C ALA A 210 9.47 -9.01 6.96
N ILE A 211 9.72 -9.44 8.20
CA ILE A 211 10.41 -10.69 8.54
C ILE A 211 9.39 -11.80 8.86
N ASP A 212 8.19 -11.43 9.29
CA ASP A 212 7.14 -12.37 9.67
C ASP A 212 6.72 -13.23 8.49
N LYS A 213 6.97 -14.54 8.62
CA LYS A 213 6.62 -15.56 7.62
C LYS A 213 5.28 -16.20 7.92
N GLU A 214 4.74 -16.00 9.12
CA GLU A 214 3.46 -16.57 9.46
C GLU A 214 2.36 -15.82 8.72
N ARG A 215 1.64 -16.60 7.91
CA ARG A 215 0.27 -16.27 7.55
C ARG A 215 -0.54 -16.38 8.82
N GLU A 216 -0.51 -15.38 9.69
CA GLU A 216 -1.59 -15.18 10.62
C GLU A 216 -2.84 -14.86 9.78
N SER A 217 -3.53 -15.93 9.37
CA SER A 217 -4.98 -16.00 9.50
C SER A 217 -5.28 -15.22 10.76
N ALA A 218 -5.97 -14.08 10.65
CA ALA A 218 -6.41 -13.31 11.80
C ALA A 218 -7.01 -14.29 12.79
N ALA A 219 -6.21 -14.72 13.77
CA ALA A 219 -6.63 -15.66 14.76
C ALA A 219 -7.68 -14.85 15.47
N ARG A 220 -8.95 -15.20 15.23
CA ARG A 220 -10.08 -14.60 15.93
C ARG A 220 -9.70 -14.75 17.39
N THR A 221 -9.25 -13.66 18.01
CA THR A 221 -9.14 -13.62 19.46
C THR A 221 -10.51 -14.06 19.92
N SER A 222 -10.55 -15.18 20.63
CA SER A 222 -11.79 -15.74 21.18
C SER A 222 -12.61 -14.57 21.71
N PRO A 223 -13.93 -14.51 21.42
CA PRO A 223 -14.73 -13.34 21.74
C PRO A 223 -14.41 -12.95 23.18
N GLU A 224 -13.74 -11.81 23.37
CA GLU A 224 -13.57 -11.24 24.71
C GLU A 224 -14.97 -11.24 25.29
N ALA A 225 -15.13 -12.06 26.34
CA ALA A 225 -16.41 -12.49 26.86
C ALA A 225 -17.34 -11.29 26.94
N VAL A 226 -18.41 -11.31 26.13
CA VAL A 226 -19.50 -10.34 26.00
C VAL A 226 -19.45 -9.25 27.07
N ALA A 227 -18.51 -8.31 26.93
CA ALA A 227 -18.62 -7.05 27.65
C ALA A 227 -19.87 -6.42 27.04
N SER A 228 -20.81 -5.98 27.89
CA SER A 228 -21.99 -5.26 27.43
C SER A 228 -21.53 -4.21 26.42
N LEU A 229 -22.06 -4.25 25.19
CA LEU A 229 -21.69 -3.27 24.18
C LEU A 229 -21.86 -1.87 24.78
N PRO A 230 -20.91 -0.95 24.56
CA PRO A 230 -21.12 0.42 24.97
C PRO A 230 -22.40 0.95 24.29
N PRO A 231 -23.01 2.02 24.83
CA PRO A 231 -24.11 2.68 24.13
C PRO A 231 -23.69 3.02 22.69
N PRO A 232 -24.65 3.03 21.73
CA PRO A 232 -24.36 3.33 20.34
C PRO A 232 -23.50 4.60 20.19
N ALA A 233 -22.55 4.56 19.28
CA ALA A 233 -21.66 5.70 19.04
C ALA A 233 -22.48 6.91 18.59
N THR A 234 -22.15 8.08 19.11
CA THR A 234 -22.71 9.35 18.63
C THR A 234 -21.85 9.90 17.49
N ALA A 235 -22.43 10.81 16.69
CA ALA A 235 -21.70 11.48 15.62
C ALA A 235 -20.46 12.23 16.17
N GLU A 236 -20.57 12.83 17.35
CA GLU A 236 -19.49 13.55 18.02
C GLU A 236 -18.36 12.60 18.44
N ALA A 237 -18.69 11.41 18.93
CA ALA A 237 -17.69 10.40 19.31
C ALA A 237 -16.93 9.87 18.08
N CYS A 238 -17.65 9.61 16.98
CA CYS A 238 -17.04 9.23 15.71
C CYS A 238 -16.14 10.34 15.15
N LEU A 239 -16.59 11.60 15.19
CA LEU A 239 -15.81 12.76 14.76
C LEU A 239 -14.54 12.91 15.63
N ALA A 240 -14.66 12.78 16.96
CA ALA A 240 -13.50 12.85 17.85
C ALA A 240 -12.47 11.76 17.56
N GLY A 241 -12.90 10.53 17.26
CA GLY A 241 -12.01 9.45 16.83
C GLY A 241 -11.31 9.76 15.50
N ALA A 242 -12.03 10.31 14.52
CA ALA A 242 -11.45 10.74 13.25
C ALA A 242 -10.43 11.88 13.44
N VAL A 243 -10.71 12.86 14.30
CA VAL A 243 -9.78 13.95 14.61
C VAL A 243 -8.52 13.42 15.30
N GLN A 244 -8.64 12.52 16.27
CA GLN A 244 -7.50 11.89 16.94
C GLN A 244 -6.56 11.21 15.93
N LEU A 245 -7.13 10.44 14.99
CA LEU A 245 -6.37 9.79 13.91
C LEU A 245 -5.72 10.82 12.97
N GLY A 246 -6.43 11.90 12.65
CA GLY A 246 -5.92 13.01 11.85
C GLY A 246 -4.73 13.70 12.50
N GLU A 247 -4.78 13.97 13.80
CA GLU A 247 -3.68 14.58 14.55
C GLU A 247 -2.46 13.67 14.62
N TYR A 248 -2.66 12.37 14.88
CA TYR A 248 -1.58 11.39 14.89
C TYR A 248 -0.89 11.26 13.52
N LEU A 249 -1.68 11.19 12.44
CA LEU A 249 -1.15 11.12 11.08
C LEU A 249 -0.46 12.44 10.67
N ALA A 250 -0.98 13.58 11.10
CA ALA A 250 -0.33 14.87 10.85
C ALA A 250 1.02 14.99 11.57
N ALA A 251 1.12 14.49 12.81
CA ALA A 251 2.36 14.50 13.59
C ALA A 251 3.46 13.59 13.02
N SER A 252 3.09 12.49 12.34
CA SER A 252 4.02 11.54 11.73
C SER A 252 4.38 11.85 10.27
N ALA A 253 3.87 12.96 9.73
CA ALA A 253 4.07 13.35 8.34
C ALA A 253 5.51 13.79 8.06
N ILE A 254 6.09 13.31 6.97
CA ILE A 254 7.40 13.71 6.48
C ILE A 254 7.20 14.79 5.42
N HIS A 255 7.51 16.03 5.78
CA HIS A 255 7.32 17.18 4.90
C HIS A 255 8.49 17.37 3.94
N GLY A 256 8.17 17.39 2.64
CA GLY A 256 9.07 17.92 1.64
C GLY A 256 8.83 19.41 1.39
N ALA A 257 9.46 19.95 0.34
CA ALA A 257 9.36 21.37 0.01
C ALA A 257 7.95 21.76 -0.47
N GLN A 258 7.34 20.90 -1.28
CA GLN A 258 6.01 21.12 -1.89
C GLN A 258 5.02 19.99 -1.54
N ASP A 259 5.54 18.85 -1.11
CA ASP A 259 4.80 17.62 -0.91
C ASP A 259 4.92 17.11 0.53
N VAL A 260 4.27 15.98 0.79
CA VAL A 260 4.33 15.26 2.06
C VAL A 260 4.20 13.76 1.80
N THR A 261 4.86 12.97 2.64
CA THR A 261 4.80 11.50 2.59
C THR A 261 4.82 10.91 3.99
N TRP A 262 4.62 9.60 4.06
CA TRP A 262 4.71 8.80 5.28
C TRP A 262 5.52 7.54 4.98
N ILE A 263 6.11 6.98 6.03
CA ILE A 263 6.67 5.64 5.98
C ILE A 263 5.54 4.65 6.25
N GLY A 264 5.38 3.66 5.37
CA GLY A 264 4.41 2.60 5.52
C GLY A 264 4.99 1.24 5.16
N VAL A 265 4.18 0.21 5.33
CA VAL A 265 4.53 -1.17 5.02
C VAL A 265 3.77 -1.57 3.77
N SER A 266 4.50 -1.79 2.67
CA SER A 266 3.94 -2.14 1.36
C SER A 266 4.23 -3.59 1.00
N LEU A 267 3.26 -4.28 0.39
CA LEU A 267 3.45 -5.63 -0.12
C LEU A 267 4.11 -5.56 -1.52
N GLN A 268 5.42 -5.80 -1.59
CA GLN A 268 6.17 -5.70 -2.86
C GLN A 268 6.16 -6.99 -3.68
N ASP A 269 5.87 -8.13 -3.06
CA ASP A 269 5.86 -9.44 -3.71
C ASP A 269 4.63 -10.22 -3.26
N LEU A 270 3.62 -10.30 -4.12
CA LEU A 270 2.38 -11.04 -3.87
C LEU A 270 2.59 -12.56 -3.84
N GLU A 271 3.58 -13.07 -4.58
CA GLU A 271 3.84 -14.52 -4.65
C GLU A 271 4.51 -15.02 -3.36
N HIS A 272 5.42 -14.23 -2.80
CA HIS A 272 6.18 -14.57 -1.58
C HIS A 272 5.71 -13.81 -0.34
N TRP A 273 4.65 -13.00 -0.46
CA TRP A 273 4.07 -12.20 0.62
C TRP A 273 5.09 -11.32 1.36
N ARG A 274 6.02 -10.69 0.62
CA ARG A 274 7.07 -9.87 1.23
C ARG A 274 6.61 -8.44 1.45
N TRP A 275 6.51 -8.09 2.72
CA TRP A 275 6.31 -6.72 3.16
C TRP A 275 7.64 -5.99 3.23
N THR A 276 7.67 -4.73 2.83
CA THR A 276 8.84 -3.86 2.98
C THR A 276 8.44 -2.52 3.54
N LEU A 277 9.30 -1.97 4.40
CA LEU A 277 9.17 -0.60 4.87
C LEU A 277 9.65 0.34 3.78
N SER A 278 8.80 1.27 3.35
CA SER A 278 9.13 2.25 2.31
C SER A 278 8.29 3.52 2.44
N PRO A 279 8.70 4.63 1.81
CA PRO A 279 7.76 5.72 1.56
C PRO A 279 6.54 5.18 0.83
N ILE A 280 5.35 5.55 1.29
CA ILE A 280 4.10 5.08 0.66
C ILE A 280 3.96 5.62 -0.77
N ASN A 281 3.29 4.84 -1.63
CA ASN A 281 3.01 5.22 -3.04
C ASN A 281 1.97 6.37 -3.13
N ALA A 282 1.58 6.81 -4.34
CA ALA A 282 0.54 7.85 -4.49
C ALA A 282 -0.88 7.34 -4.71
N GLY A 283 -1.08 6.02 -4.73
CA GLY A 283 -2.39 5.40 -4.93
C GLY A 283 -3.35 5.65 -3.76
N LEU A 284 -4.60 5.21 -3.98
CA LEU A 284 -5.67 5.32 -3.00
C LEU A 284 -5.63 4.20 -1.94
N TYR A 285 -5.20 3.00 -2.32
CA TYR A 285 -5.28 1.81 -1.46
C TYR A 285 -4.45 1.94 -0.17
N ASP A 286 -3.14 2.13 -0.30
CA ASP A 286 -2.17 2.23 0.79
C ASP A 286 -1.24 3.45 0.65
N GLY A 287 -1.52 4.33 -0.31
CA GLY A 287 -0.72 5.49 -0.66
C GLY A 287 -1.21 6.83 -0.12
N VAL A 288 -0.46 7.89 -0.46
CA VAL A 288 -0.76 9.27 -0.05
C VAL A 288 -2.12 9.76 -0.55
N GLY A 289 -2.66 9.20 -1.65
CA GLY A 289 -3.98 9.58 -2.17
C GLY A 289 -5.10 9.27 -1.17
N GLY A 290 -4.97 8.16 -0.44
CA GLY A 290 -5.87 7.82 0.66
C GLY A 290 -5.83 8.82 1.82
N LEU A 291 -4.63 9.25 2.20
CA LEU A 291 -4.45 10.26 3.24
C LEU A 291 -4.93 11.64 2.77
N ALA A 292 -4.69 12.00 1.51
CA ALA A 292 -5.15 13.26 0.93
C ALA A 292 -6.69 13.35 0.99
N LEU A 293 -7.40 12.29 0.60
CA LEU A 293 -8.86 12.22 0.73
C LEU A 293 -9.32 12.35 2.18
N PHE A 294 -8.71 11.58 3.10
CA PHE A 294 -9.05 11.63 4.51
C PHE A 294 -8.88 13.04 5.09
N PHE A 295 -7.72 13.68 4.89
CA PHE A 295 -7.49 15.04 5.36
C PHE A 295 -8.37 16.08 4.66
N GLY A 296 -8.67 15.89 3.37
CA GLY A 296 -9.59 16.74 2.63
C GLY A 296 -10.97 16.76 3.29
N TYR A 297 -11.58 15.59 3.46
CA TYR A 297 -12.89 15.48 4.12
C TYR A 297 -12.85 15.89 5.60
N LEU A 298 -11.80 15.51 6.34
CA LEU A 298 -11.64 15.89 7.74
C LEU A 298 -11.58 17.41 7.88
N SER A 299 -10.83 18.10 7.01
CA SER A 299 -10.73 19.56 7.01
C SER A 299 -12.07 20.22 6.71
N ALA A 300 -12.85 19.69 5.77
CA ALA A 300 -14.16 20.23 5.41
C ALA A 300 -15.22 20.03 6.52
N VAL A 301 -15.19 18.90 7.24
CA VAL A 301 -16.10 18.64 8.37
C VAL A 301 -15.71 19.46 9.61
N THR A 302 -14.42 19.63 9.89
CA THR A 302 -13.93 20.28 11.11
C THR A 302 -13.68 21.79 10.95
N GLY A 303 -13.53 22.28 9.73
CA GLY A 303 -13.10 23.66 9.44
C GLY A 303 -11.61 23.94 9.71
N ARG A 304 -10.80 22.91 9.99
CA ARG A 304 -9.39 23.07 10.34
C ARG A 304 -8.48 23.32 9.13
N GLY A 305 -7.86 24.50 9.11
CA GLY A 305 -7.00 24.94 8.01
C GLY A 305 -5.68 24.18 7.89
N ASP A 306 -5.14 23.64 8.98
CA ASP A 306 -3.93 22.84 8.97
C ASP A 306 -4.13 21.46 8.32
N PHE A 307 -5.27 20.81 8.56
CA PHE A 307 -5.68 19.62 7.80
C PHE A 307 -5.87 19.93 6.32
N ALA A 308 -6.47 21.07 5.97
CA ALA A 308 -6.60 21.48 4.57
C ALA A 308 -5.23 21.72 3.90
N ALA A 309 -4.28 22.33 4.61
CA ALA A 309 -2.92 22.53 4.11
C ALA A 309 -2.18 21.20 3.89
N LEU A 310 -2.36 20.25 4.82
CA LEU A 310 -1.78 18.91 4.70
C LEU A 310 -2.40 18.12 3.53
N ALA A 311 -3.72 18.21 3.35
CA ALA A 311 -4.43 17.60 2.22
C ALA A 311 -3.89 18.10 0.88
N ARG A 312 -3.67 19.42 0.73
CA ARG A 312 -3.09 20.02 -0.48
C ARG A 312 -1.67 19.51 -0.78
N LYS A 313 -0.81 19.45 0.25
CA LYS A 313 0.55 18.90 0.07
C LYS A 313 0.52 17.43 -0.35
N ALA A 314 -0.39 16.63 0.22
CA ALA A 314 -0.54 15.22 -0.15
C ALA A 314 -1.12 15.08 -1.57
N ALA A 315 -2.03 15.97 -1.97
CA ALA A 315 -2.59 16.02 -3.32
C ALA A 315 -1.53 16.33 -4.38
N GLU A 316 -0.52 17.15 -4.08
CA GLU A 316 0.54 17.51 -5.02
C GLU A 316 1.31 16.28 -5.50
N THR A 317 1.63 15.33 -4.61
CA THR A 317 2.25 14.05 -4.99
C THR A 317 1.39 13.27 -5.99
N VAL A 318 0.09 13.18 -5.75
CA VAL A 318 -0.87 12.49 -6.64
C VAL A 318 -0.96 13.20 -7.99
N ARG A 319 -1.01 14.54 -7.96
CA ARG A 319 -1.09 15.40 -9.14
C ARG A 319 0.17 15.31 -10.01
N VAL A 320 1.36 15.30 -9.41
CA VAL A 320 2.64 15.12 -10.11
C VAL A 320 2.71 13.74 -10.77
N GLN A 321 2.38 12.66 -10.05
CA GLN A 321 2.39 11.31 -10.64
C GLN A 321 1.32 11.12 -11.73
N TRP A 322 0.19 11.83 -11.62
CA TRP A 322 -0.81 11.85 -12.68
C TRP A 322 -0.26 12.47 -13.97
N ARG A 323 0.34 13.67 -13.88
CA ARG A 323 0.92 14.41 -15.01
C ARG A 323 2.18 13.78 -15.59
N THR A 324 3.03 13.24 -14.74
CA THR A 324 4.31 12.64 -15.13
C THR A 324 4.39 11.24 -14.52
N PRO A 325 3.84 10.25 -15.22
CA PRO A 325 3.88 8.85 -14.78
C PRO A 325 5.33 8.42 -14.58
N ASP A 326 5.62 7.74 -13.47
CA ASP A 326 6.90 7.05 -13.35
C ASP A 326 6.94 5.91 -14.38
N PRO A 327 7.96 5.81 -15.26
CA PRO A 327 8.12 4.66 -16.14
C PRO A 327 8.20 3.32 -15.40
N MET A 328 8.58 3.35 -14.12
CA MET A 328 8.62 2.20 -13.22
C MET A 328 7.31 1.93 -12.49
N ASP A 329 6.31 2.83 -12.57
CA ASP A 329 4.99 2.59 -11.98
C ASP A 329 4.28 1.45 -12.72
N TYR A 330 3.65 0.59 -11.92
CA TYR A 330 2.94 -0.59 -12.39
C TYR A 330 1.84 -0.19 -13.40
N PRO A 331 1.61 -0.95 -14.48
CA PRO A 331 0.68 -0.58 -15.57
C PRO A 331 -0.81 -0.67 -15.21
N SER A 332 -1.17 -0.63 -13.93
CA SER A 332 -2.53 -0.79 -13.44
C SER A 332 -3.41 0.44 -13.69
N VAL A 333 -4.68 0.19 -14.03
CA VAL A 333 -5.70 1.22 -14.25
C VAL A 333 -6.79 1.23 -13.18
N GLY A 334 -6.73 0.35 -12.19
CA GLY A 334 -7.81 0.13 -11.21
C GLY A 334 -8.17 1.30 -10.30
N ALA A 335 -9.30 1.15 -9.61
CA ALA A 335 -9.88 2.21 -8.79
C ALA A 335 -9.10 2.48 -7.49
N LEU A 336 -8.40 1.48 -6.95
CA LEU A 336 -7.69 1.61 -5.67
C LEU A 336 -6.17 1.57 -5.85
N ALA A 337 -5.69 0.69 -6.73
CA ALA A 337 -4.27 0.38 -6.92
C ALA A 337 -3.83 0.60 -8.38
N GLY A 338 -4.40 1.60 -9.06
CA GLY A 338 -4.03 1.98 -10.42
C GLY A 338 -4.31 3.45 -10.74
N ARG A 339 -4.07 3.85 -11.99
CA ARG A 339 -4.17 5.27 -12.39
C ARG A 339 -5.55 5.89 -12.21
N ALA A 340 -6.64 5.12 -12.29
CA ALA A 340 -7.97 5.66 -12.01
C ALA A 340 -8.12 6.09 -10.53
N SER A 341 -7.35 5.51 -9.61
CA SER A 341 -7.33 5.97 -8.22
C SER A 341 -6.94 7.45 -8.08
N HIS A 342 -6.02 7.94 -8.91
CA HIS A 342 -5.61 9.35 -8.92
C HIS A 342 -6.77 10.24 -9.40
N VAL A 343 -7.52 9.79 -10.40
CA VAL A 343 -8.73 10.48 -10.89
C VAL A 343 -9.77 10.59 -9.78
N TYR A 344 -10.01 9.51 -9.04
CA TYR A 344 -10.94 9.52 -7.91
C TYR A 344 -10.49 10.50 -6.82
N VAL A 345 -9.23 10.43 -6.40
CA VAL A 345 -8.67 11.33 -5.37
C VAL A 345 -8.75 12.79 -5.81
N LEU A 346 -8.21 13.13 -6.98
CA LEU A 346 -8.14 14.52 -7.45
C LEU A 346 -9.52 15.12 -7.70
N SER A 347 -10.48 14.34 -8.23
CA SER A 347 -11.85 14.82 -8.49
C SER A 347 -12.62 15.16 -7.21
N HIS A 348 -12.41 14.37 -6.15
CA HIS A 348 -12.96 14.65 -4.83
C HIS A 348 -12.28 15.86 -4.18
N LEU A 349 -10.95 15.94 -4.24
CA LEU A 349 -10.21 17.06 -3.66
C LEU A 349 -10.51 18.38 -4.37
N ALA A 350 -10.74 18.38 -5.69
CA ALA A 350 -11.18 19.56 -6.43
C ALA A 350 -12.43 20.18 -5.81
N ALA A 351 -13.39 19.34 -5.42
CA ALA A 351 -14.64 19.81 -4.83
C ALA A 351 -14.48 20.16 -3.35
N VAL A 352 -13.82 19.31 -2.56
CA VAL A 352 -13.74 19.46 -1.10
C VAL A 352 -12.79 20.58 -0.67
N LEU A 353 -11.70 20.81 -1.42
CA LEU A 353 -10.74 21.90 -1.17
C LEU A 353 -11.08 23.19 -1.93
N GLY A 354 -12.06 23.15 -2.84
CA GLY A 354 -12.43 24.28 -3.69
C GLY A 354 -11.38 24.61 -4.75
N GLU A 355 -10.72 23.59 -5.31
CA GLU A 355 -9.62 23.71 -6.27
C GLU A 355 -9.99 23.10 -7.64
N PRO A 356 -10.78 23.81 -8.46
CA PRO A 356 -11.27 23.27 -9.74
C PRO A 356 -10.14 22.93 -10.73
N GLY A 357 -8.96 23.56 -10.59
CA GLY A 357 -7.79 23.26 -11.43
C GLY A 357 -7.30 21.81 -11.35
N LEU A 358 -7.66 21.06 -10.29
CA LEU A 358 -7.37 19.62 -10.23
C LEU A 358 -8.20 18.82 -11.26
N LEU A 359 -9.39 19.30 -11.65
CA LEU A 359 -10.18 18.67 -12.72
C LEU A 359 -9.57 18.93 -14.10
N ASP A 360 -9.01 20.12 -14.32
CA ASP A 360 -8.31 20.45 -15.57
C ASP A 360 -7.12 19.48 -15.77
N ASP A 361 -6.35 19.23 -14.71
CA ASP A 361 -5.24 18.27 -14.73
C ASP A 361 -5.67 16.85 -15.10
N ILE A 362 -6.81 16.41 -14.56
CA ILE A 362 -7.41 15.11 -14.90
C ILE A 362 -7.71 15.06 -16.39
N HIS A 363 -8.38 16.08 -16.93
CA HIS A 363 -8.80 16.10 -18.32
C HIS A 363 -7.61 16.18 -19.30
N GLU A 364 -6.57 16.95 -18.99
CA GLU A 364 -5.38 17.08 -19.85
C GLU A 364 -4.66 15.75 -20.14
N ASN A 365 -4.71 14.80 -19.20
CA ASN A 365 -3.96 13.53 -19.29
C ASN A 365 -4.86 12.29 -19.39
N LEU A 366 -6.18 12.47 -19.49
CA LEU A 366 -7.14 11.36 -19.43
C LEU A 366 -6.94 10.35 -20.57
N GLY A 367 -6.63 10.84 -21.77
CA GLY A 367 -6.39 10.02 -22.96
C GLY A 367 -5.25 8.99 -22.80
N ALA A 368 -4.28 9.24 -21.92
CA ALA A 368 -3.18 8.31 -21.65
C ALA A 368 -3.65 6.99 -21.00
N LEU A 369 -4.88 6.93 -20.49
CA LEU A 369 -5.47 5.68 -19.98
C LEU A 369 -5.83 4.70 -21.09
N GLU A 370 -6.04 5.16 -22.33
CA GLU A 370 -6.57 4.33 -23.42
C GLU A 370 -5.70 3.10 -23.70
N GLU A 371 -4.40 3.30 -23.91
CA GLU A 371 -3.45 2.21 -24.17
C GLU A 371 -3.32 1.26 -22.97
N LYS A 372 -3.37 1.82 -21.75
CA LYS A 372 -3.29 1.02 -20.51
C LYS A 372 -4.54 0.17 -20.29
N ILE A 373 -5.73 0.68 -20.64
CA ILE A 373 -6.99 -0.08 -20.61
C ILE A 373 -6.92 -1.28 -21.55
N ASP A 374 -6.38 -1.11 -22.75
CA ASP A 374 -6.25 -2.20 -23.71
C ASP A 374 -5.23 -3.26 -23.27
N ALA A 375 -4.13 -2.81 -22.67
CA ALA A 375 -3.07 -3.67 -22.17
C ALA A 375 -3.41 -4.34 -20.82
N ASP A 376 -4.50 -3.94 -20.15
CA ASP A 376 -4.81 -4.41 -18.81
C ASP A 376 -5.04 -5.93 -18.77
N LYS A 377 -4.43 -6.54 -17.75
CA LYS A 377 -4.53 -7.97 -17.45
C LYS A 377 -5.10 -8.22 -16.05
N ALA A 378 -5.13 -7.21 -15.18
CA ALA A 378 -5.68 -7.36 -13.83
C ALA A 378 -7.20 -7.49 -13.89
N LEU A 379 -7.85 -6.68 -14.74
CA LEU A 379 -9.28 -6.67 -15.07
C LEU A 379 -10.23 -6.31 -13.91
N ASP A 380 -9.85 -6.60 -12.68
CA ASP A 380 -10.66 -6.46 -11.47
C ASP A 380 -10.91 -5.01 -10.99
N MET A 381 -11.59 -4.89 -9.84
CA MET A 381 -11.97 -3.60 -9.28
C MET A 381 -10.77 -2.83 -8.68
N CYS A 382 -9.90 -3.52 -7.94
CA CYS A 382 -8.78 -2.87 -7.27
C CYS A 382 -7.74 -2.33 -8.25
N SER A 383 -7.37 -3.17 -9.22
CA SER A 383 -6.17 -2.99 -10.05
C SER A 383 -6.48 -3.01 -11.56
N GLY A 384 -7.73 -3.22 -11.97
CA GLY A 384 -8.07 -3.40 -13.38
C GLY A 384 -9.20 -2.51 -13.92
N VAL A 385 -9.61 -2.85 -15.14
CA VAL A 385 -10.61 -2.08 -15.90
C VAL A 385 -11.99 -2.02 -15.23
N ALA A 386 -12.39 -2.99 -14.41
CA ALA A 386 -13.69 -2.94 -13.74
C ALA A 386 -13.78 -1.74 -12.78
N GLY A 387 -12.71 -1.47 -12.02
CA GLY A 387 -12.64 -0.29 -11.15
C GLY A 387 -12.45 1.00 -11.95
N CYS A 388 -11.61 0.96 -12.99
CA CYS A 388 -11.40 2.10 -13.88
C CYS A 388 -12.72 2.63 -14.47
N ALA A 389 -13.59 1.72 -14.95
CA ALA A 389 -14.90 2.08 -15.48
C ALA A 389 -15.75 2.83 -14.46
N LEU A 390 -15.81 2.34 -13.21
CA LEU A 390 -16.60 2.98 -12.15
C LEU A 390 -16.11 4.40 -11.87
N VAL A 391 -14.81 4.61 -11.71
CA VAL A 391 -14.25 5.95 -11.47
C VAL A 391 -14.51 6.89 -12.64
N LEU A 392 -14.32 6.42 -13.87
CA LEU A 392 -14.57 7.23 -15.07
C LEU A 392 -16.06 7.60 -15.21
N LEU A 393 -16.97 6.71 -14.81
CA LEU A 393 -18.40 7.03 -14.73
C LEU A 393 -18.69 8.09 -13.67
N ARG A 394 -18.02 8.05 -12.50
CA ARG A 394 -18.14 9.13 -11.49
C ARG A 394 -17.62 10.47 -12.01
N LEU A 395 -16.47 10.46 -12.69
CA LEU A 395 -15.93 11.67 -13.32
C LEU A 395 -16.90 12.22 -14.38
N HIS A 396 -17.49 11.35 -15.21
CA HIS A 396 -18.51 11.75 -16.19
C HIS A 396 -19.75 12.35 -15.51
N GLN A 397 -20.24 11.75 -14.42
CA GLN A 397 -21.38 12.27 -13.66
C GLN A 397 -21.09 13.64 -13.05
N GLN A 398 -19.86 13.88 -12.59
CA GLN A 398 -19.46 15.15 -11.98
C GLN A 398 -19.23 16.27 -13.00
N THR A 399 -18.67 15.95 -14.18
CA THR A 399 -18.13 16.95 -15.12
C THR A 399 -18.86 16.99 -16.46
N GLY A 400 -19.66 15.97 -16.79
CA GLY A 400 -20.21 15.77 -18.13
C GLY A 400 -19.18 15.32 -19.18
N SER A 401 -17.96 14.94 -18.78
CA SER A 401 -16.87 14.62 -19.71
C SER A 401 -17.21 13.44 -20.63
N ALA A 402 -17.34 13.72 -21.93
CA ALA A 402 -17.62 12.70 -22.94
C ALA A 402 -16.44 11.74 -23.11
N GLU A 403 -15.20 12.20 -22.91
CA GLU A 403 -14.01 11.36 -22.96
C GLU A 403 -13.99 10.35 -21.82
N ALA A 404 -14.36 10.76 -20.60
CA ALA A 404 -14.47 9.85 -19.46
C ALA A 404 -15.48 8.73 -19.75
N LEU A 405 -16.66 9.06 -20.31
CA LEU A 405 -17.66 8.06 -20.71
C LEU A 405 -17.14 7.14 -21.83
N ARG A 406 -16.43 7.69 -22.83
CA ARG A 406 -15.82 6.91 -23.91
C ARG A 406 -14.82 5.88 -23.37
N LEU A 407 -13.95 6.29 -22.43
CA LEU A 407 -12.97 5.41 -21.81
C LEU A 407 -13.64 4.37 -20.90
N ALA A 408 -14.70 4.75 -20.16
CA ALA A 408 -15.49 3.80 -19.36
C ALA A 408 -16.11 2.70 -20.25
N ARG A 409 -16.63 3.06 -21.42
CA ARG A 409 -17.11 2.09 -22.41
C ARG A 409 -16.00 1.17 -22.90
N ARG A 410 -14.79 1.69 -23.12
CA ARG A 410 -13.63 0.88 -23.52
C ARG A 410 -13.26 -0.14 -22.43
N CYS A 411 -13.30 0.25 -21.16
CA CYS A 411 -13.18 -0.68 -20.04
C CYS A 411 -14.25 -1.78 -20.09
N GLY A 412 -15.51 -1.40 -20.39
CA GLY A 412 -16.62 -2.32 -20.64
C GLY A 412 -16.33 -3.34 -21.74
N GLU A 413 -15.88 -2.88 -22.91
CA GLU A 413 -15.49 -3.77 -24.02
C GLU A 413 -14.35 -4.71 -23.61
N ARG A 414 -13.36 -4.22 -22.87
CA ARG A 414 -12.27 -5.07 -22.37
C ARG A 414 -12.79 -6.16 -21.44
N MET A 415 -13.74 -5.86 -20.56
CA MET A 415 -14.39 -6.86 -19.70
C MET A 415 -15.17 -7.88 -20.54
N LEU A 416 -15.94 -7.46 -21.54
CA LEU A 416 -16.70 -8.38 -22.41
C LEU A 416 -15.81 -9.32 -23.22
N GLN A 417 -14.70 -8.80 -23.75
CA GLN A 417 -13.72 -9.56 -24.53
C GLN A 417 -12.96 -10.60 -23.71
N THR A 418 -12.74 -10.34 -22.42
CA THR A 418 -11.93 -11.19 -21.55
C THR A 418 -12.75 -12.15 -20.68
N ALA A 419 -14.07 -11.98 -20.63
CA ALA A 419 -14.98 -12.89 -19.94
C ALA A 419 -14.99 -14.28 -20.57
N ARG A 420 -14.87 -15.32 -19.76
CA ARG A 420 -14.82 -16.73 -20.18
C ARG A 420 -15.95 -17.52 -19.56
N ASP A 421 -16.40 -18.57 -20.24
CA ASP A 421 -17.34 -19.52 -19.66
C ASP A 421 -16.67 -20.27 -18.50
N SER A 422 -17.31 -20.27 -17.33
CA SER A 422 -16.80 -20.98 -16.17
C SER A 422 -17.23 -22.44 -16.19
N LYS A 423 -16.35 -23.33 -15.76
CA LYS A 423 -16.68 -24.74 -15.52
C LYS A 423 -17.77 -24.93 -14.46
N ARG A 424 -18.02 -23.92 -13.63
CA ARG A 424 -19.08 -23.91 -12.61
C ARG A 424 -20.41 -23.37 -13.13
N GLY A 425 -20.44 -22.85 -14.35
CA GLY A 425 -21.60 -22.18 -14.95
C GLY A 425 -21.46 -20.66 -14.95
N GLY A 426 -22.17 -19.99 -15.86
CA GLY A 426 -22.05 -18.55 -16.09
C GLY A 426 -20.72 -18.14 -16.72
N ARG A 427 -20.43 -16.83 -16.67
CA ARG A 427 -19.18 -16.25 -17.19
C ARG A 427 -18.40 -15.58 -16.07
N ALA A 428 -17.08 -15.68 -16.11
CA ALA A 428 -16.20 -15.08 -15.12
C ALA A 428 -14.85 -14.66 -15.73
N TRP A 429 -14.04 -13.99 -14.93
CA TRP A 429 -12.72 -13.50 -15.31
C TRP A 429 -11.65 -14.23 -14.51
N LEU A 430 -10.60 -14.63 -15.22
CA LEU A 430 -9.41 -15.18 -14.58
C LEU A 430 -8.65 -14.04 -13.91
N VAL A 431 -8.46 -14.14 -12.59
CA VAL A 431 -7.66 -13.18 -11.83
C VAL A 431 -6.21 -13.66 -11.87
N PRO A 432 -5.26 -12.92 -12.49
CA PRO A 432 -3.88 -13.40 -12.63
C PRO A 432 -3.22 -13.72 -11.28
N ALA A 433 -3.43 -12.85 -10.28
CA ALA A 433 -2.83 -13.02 -8.95
C ALA A 433 -3.32 -14.28 -8.20
N ALA A 434 -4.51 -14.80 -8.53
CA ALA A 434 -5.05 -16.02 -7.94
C ALA A 434 -4.99 -17.23 -8.88
N SER A 435 -4.73 -17.01 -10.17
CA SER A 435 -4.79 -18.03 -11.22
C SER A 435 -6.12 -18.80 -11.26
N CYS A 436 -7.21 -18.20 -10.81
CA CYS A 436 -8.57 -18.75 -10.86
C CYS A 436 -9.63 -17.63 -10.90
N GLU A 437 -10.87 -18.01 -11.19
CA GLU A 437 -12.03 -17.11 -11.10
C GLU A 437 -12.51 -17.00 -9.64
N LEU A 438 -12.74 -15.79 -9.15
CA LEU A 438 -13.05 -15.53 -7.73
C LEU A 438 -14.45 -14.93 -7.53
N SER A 439 -15.00 -15.11 -6.33
CA SER A 439 -16.08 -14.29 -5.76
C SER A 439 -15.52 -13.03 -5.09
N GLY A 440 -16.41 -12.11 -4.73
CA GLY A 440 -16.07 -10.96 -3.88
C GLY A 440 -15.75 -9.68 -4.66
N MET A 441 -15.61 -8.57 -3.93
CA MET A 441 -15.58 -7.21 -4.49
C MET A 441 -14.23 -6.84 -5.11
N ALA A 442 -13.13 -7.08 -4.40
CA ALA A 442 -11.82 -6.53 -4.75
C ALA A 442 -11.28 -7.12 -6.07
N HIS A 443 -11.26 -8.45 -6.14
CA HIS A 443 -10.68 -9.20 -7.24
C HIS A 443 -11.68 -10.11 -7.96
N GLY A 444 -12.91 -10.23 -7.45
CA GLY A 444 -13.87 -11.25 -7.90
C GLY A 444 -15.06 -10.73 -8.68
N ALA A 445 -15.97 -11.65 -8.97
CA ALA A 445 -17.15 -11.44 -9.79
C ALA A 445 -18.04 -10.28 -9.33
N THR A 446 -18.17 -10.04 -8.01
CA THR A 446 -18.97 -8.93 -7.49
C THR A 446 -18.55 -7.58 -8.08
N GLY A 447 -17.24 -7.29 -8.14
CA GLY A 447 -16.73 -6.05 -8.70
C GLY A 447 -17.06 -5.88 -10.19
N PHE A 448 -16.96 -6.96 -10.96
CA PHE A 448 -17.36 -6.98 -12.37
C PHE A 448 -18.86 -6.78 -12.56
N ILE A 449 -19.69 -7.48 -11.77
CA ILE A 449 -21.17 -7.38 -11.82
C ILE A 449 -21.58 -5.92 -11.61
N TRP A 450 -21.09 -5.29 -10.56
CA TRP A 450 -21.44 -3.91 -10.25
C TRP A 450 -20.98 -2.94 -11.36
N SER A 451 -19.73 -3.06 -11.81
CA SER A 451 -19.17 -2.21 -12.86
C SER A 451 -19.94 -2.33 -14.19
N LEU A 452 -20.26 -3.55 -14.61
CA LEU A 452 -21.04 -3.82 -15.81
C LEU A 452 -22.48 -3.28 -15.71
N LEU A 453 -23.12 -3.36 -14.54
CA LEU A 453 -24.47 -2.83 -14.34
C LEU A 453 -24.52 -1.30 -14.34
N GLU A 454 -23.51 -0.65 -13.77
CA GLU A 454 -23.35 0.81 -13.85
C GLU A 454 -23.12 1.25 -15.31
N LEU A 455 -22.28 0.53 -16.06
CA LEU A 455 -22.09 0.76 -17.49
C LEU A 455 -23.37 0.55 -18.31
N ALA A 456 -24.11 -0.53 -18.04
CA ALA A 456 -25.39 -0.80 -18.69
C ALA A 456 -26.38 0.34 -18.48
N THR A 457 -26.42 0.89 -17.26
CA THR A 457 -27.30 2.01 -16.91
C THR A 457 -26.85 3.31 -17.57
N ALA A 458 -25.55 3.60 -17.57
CA ALA A 458 -25.01 4.84 -18.14
C ALA A 458 -25.06 4.87 -19.69
N THR A 459 -25.04 3.71 -20.34
CA THR A 459 -24.90 3.60 -21.81
C THR A 459 -26.14 3.05 -22.52
N GLY A 460 -27.02 2.36 -21.80
CA GLY A 460 -28.13 1.59 -22.39
C GLY A 460 -27.71 0.32 -23.13
N ASP A 461 -26.44 -0.08 -23.07
CA ASP A 461 -25.94 -1.28 -23.76
C ASP A 461 -26.24 -2.55 -22.95
N GLU A 462 -27.24 -3.30 -23.41
CA GLU A 462 -27.70 -4.52 -22.75
C GLU A 462 -26.68 -5.66 -22.74
N ARG A 463 -25.62 -5.61 -23.57
CA ARG A 463 -24.53 -6.61 -23.52
C ARG A 463 -23.84 -6.60 -22.16
N TYR A 464 -23.70 -5.43 -21.53
CA TYR A 464 -23.12 -5.32 -20.19
C TYR A 464 -24.04 -5.93 -19.13
N ARG A 465 -25.36 -5.68 -19.23
CA ARG A 465 -26.34 -6.26 -18.30
C ARG A 465 -26.37 -7.78 -18.39
N GLU A 466 -26.30 -8.33 -19.60
CA GLU A 466 -26.25 -9.78 -19.81
C GLU A 466 -24.96 -10.39 -19.25
N ALA A 467 -23.81 -9.77 -19.49
CA ALA A 467 -22.55 -10.23 -18.90
C ALA A 467 -22.58 -10.20 -17.36
N ALA A 468 -23.19 -9.18 -16.76
CA ALA A 468 -23.40 -9.12 -15.32
C ALA A 468 -24.31 -10.24 -14.80
N ARG A 469 -25.39 -10.60 -15.51
CA ARG A 469 -26.24 -11.75 -15.18
C ARG A 469 -25.46 -13.06 -15.23
N GLN A 470 -24.64 -13.27 -16.26
CA GLN A 470 -23.80 -14.47 -16.36
C GLN A 470 -22.75 -14.54 -15.25
N ALA A 471 -22.19 -13.41 -14.84
CA ALA A 471 -21.29 -13.33 -13.69
C ALA A 471 -21.99 -13.61 -12.36
N LEU A 472 -23.23 -13.14 -12.20
CA LEU A 472 -24.06 -13.45 -11.04
C LEU A 472 -24.37 -14.96 -10.95
N VAL A 473 -24.64 -15.63 -12.08
CA VAL A 473 -24.80 -17.09 -12.14
C VAL A 473 -23.54 -17.79 -11.65
N PHE A 474 -22.37 -17.37 -12.12
CA PHE A 474 -21.10 -17.92 -11.65
C PHE A 474 -20.93 -17.72 -10.14
N GLU A 475 -21.11 -16.50 -9.63
CA GLU A 475 -20.84 -16.19 -8.22
C GLU A 475 -21.79 -16.94 -7.27
N ARG A 476 -23.04 -17.16 -7.68
CA ARG A 476 -24.01 -17.99 -6.95
C ARG A 476 -23.54 -19.43 -6.75
N THR A 477 -22.72 -19.96 -7.67
CA THR A 477 -22.17 -21.33 -7.54
C THR A 477 -21.15 -21.45 -6.40
N LEU A 478 -20.68 -20.31 -5.87
CA LEU A 478 -19.71 -20.23 -4.77
C LEU A 478 -20.40 -20.02 -3.42
N PHE A 479 -21.71 -19.77 -3.41
CA PHE A 479 -22.47 -19.65 -2.17
C PHE A 479 -22.62 -21.01 -1.49
N VAL A 480 -22.36 -21.05 -0.19
CA VAL A 480 -22.48 -22.25 0.65
C VAL A 480 -23.56 -21.99 1.70
N PRO A 481 -24.76 -22.60 1.59
CA PRO A 481 -25.89 -22.33 2.46
C PRO A 481 -25.59 -22.53 3.95
N GLU A 482 -24.83 -23.56 4.30
CA GLU A 482 -24.49 -23.90 5.69
C GLU A 482 -23.61 -22.83 6.34
N ALA A 483 -22.80 -22.13 5.54
CA ALA A 483 -21.95 -21.02 5.98
C ALA A 483 -22.68 -19.67 5.88
N GLY A 484 -23.75 -19.58 5.09
CA GLY A 484 -24.38 -18.31 4.71
C GLY A 484 -23.39 -17.36 4.03
N ASN A 485 -22.42 -17.90 3.28
CA ASN A 485 -21.28 -17.14 2.78
C ASN A 485 -20.76 -17.69 1.43
N TRP A 486 -19.96 -16.90 0.72
CA TRP A 486 -19.34 -17.25 -0.55
C TRP A 486 -17.91 -17.74 -0.33
N ARG A 487 -17.61 -18.91 -0.90
CA ARG A 487 -16.32 -19.57 -0.75
C ARG A 487 -15.22 -18.79 -1.48
N ASP A 488 -14.10 -18.60 -0.80
CA ASP A 488 -12.84 -18.17 -1.38
C ASP A 488 -12.14 -19.36 -2.04
N LEU A 489 -11.83 -19.26 -3.33
CA LEU A 489 -11.20 -20.33 -4.10
C LEU A 489 -9.68 -20.29 -4.08
N ARG A 490 -9.07 -19.30 -3.41
CA ARG A 490 -7.61 -19.20 -3.34
C ARG A 490 -7.04 -20.25 -2.39
N THR A 491 -6.03 -20.97 -2.87
CA THR A 491 -5.31 -21.99 -2.09
C THR A 491 -3.81 -21.69 -2.03
N SER A 492 -3.13 -22.25 -1.04
CA SER A 492 -1.67 -22.31 -0.99
C SER A 492 -1.11 -23.23 -2.08
N ARG A 493 0.21 -23.30 -2.20
CA ARG A 493 0.88 -24.23 -3.14
C ARG A 493 0.61 -25.69 -2.77
N GLU A 494 0.36 -25.95 -1.50
CA GLU A 494 0.05 -27.25 -0.93
C GLU A 494 -1.45 -27.61 -1.08
N GLY A 495 -2.26 -26.71 -1.63
CA GLY A 495 -3.70 -26.95 -1.88
C GLY A 495 -4.62 -26.58 -0.72
N GLU A 496 -4.09 -26.05 0.38
CA GLU A 496 -4.87 -25.63 1.54
C GLU A 496 -5.56 -24.27 1.30
N PRO A 497 -6.77 -24.02 1.81
CA PRO A 497 -7.41 -22.71 1.72
C PRO A 497 -6.51 -21.59 2.28
N LEU A 498 -6.42 -20.46 1.57
CA LEU A 498 -5.64 -19.30 2.06
C LEU A 498 -6.27 -18.61 3.27
N VAL A 499 -7.55 -18.86 3.53
CA VAL A 499 -8.31 -18.25 4.62
C VAL A 499 -8.98 -19.35 5.45
N PRO A 500 -9.10 -19.16 6.79
CA PRO A 500 -9.71 -20.17 7.66
C PRO A 500 -11.10 -20.57 7.19
N GLY A 501 -11.33 -21.88 7.06
CA GLY A 501 -12.61 -22.43 6.59
C GLY A 501 -12.98 -22.06 5.15
N ALA A 502 -12.08 -21.42 4.39
CA ALA A 502 -12.34 -20.89 3.05
C ALA A 502 -13.38 -19.76 2.98
N PHE A 503 -13.66 -19.06 4.09
CA PHE A 503 -14.62 -17.96 4.13
C PHE A 503 -14.06 -16.71 4.82
N LEU A 504 -14.20 -15.56 4.15
CA LEU A 504 -13.98 -14.24 4.74
C LEU A 504 -15.33 -13.56 5.00
N THR A 505 -15.34 -12.57 5.89
CA THR A 505 -16.49 -11.68 6.10
C THR A 505 -15.98 -10.24 5.99
N ALA A 506 -15.50 -9.90 4.81
CA ALA A 506 -14.74 -8.69 4.53
C ALA A 506 -15.23 -8.02 3.24
N TRP A 507 -14.94 -6.72 3.09
CA TRP A 507 -15.24 -6.00 1.85
C TRP A 507 -14.52 -6.62 0.66
N CYS A 508 -13.23 -6.98 0.80
CA CYS A 508 -12.46 -7.51 -0.32
C CYS A 508 -12.98 -8.87 -0.83
N ASN A 509 -13.40 -9.75 0.07
CA ASN A 509 -13.96 -11.06 -0.27
C ASN A 509 -14.91 -11.58 0.83
N GLY A 510 -15.91 -12.36 0.40
CA GLY A 510 -16.91 -12.99 1.23
C GLY A 510 -18.16 -12.14 1.45
N ALA A 511 -18.93 -12.49 2.47
CA ALA A 511 -20.29 -11.99 2.67
C ALA A 511 -20.40 -10.47 2.58
N ALA A 512 -19.51 -9.72 3.24
CA ALA A 512 -19.62 -8.27 3.24
C ALA A 512 -19.45 -7.63 1.85
N GLY A 513 -18.38 -8.00 1.13
CA GLY A 513 -18.14 -7.52 -0.23
C GLY A 513 -19.26 -7.92 -1.19
N VAL A 514 -19.69 -9.18 -1.16
CA VAL A 514 -20.76 -9.67 -2.03
C VAL A 514 -22.06 -8.94 -1.74
N THR A 515 -22.47 -8.84 -0.47
CA THR A 515 -23.69 -8.12 -0.06
C THR A 515 -23.65 -6.65 -0.44
N LEU A 516 -22.50 -5.98 -0.28
CA LEU A 516 -22.34 -4.60 -0.75
C LEU A 516 -22.61 -4.51 -2.25
N GLY A 517 -22.01 -5.39 -3.04
CA GLY A 517 -22.25 -5.41 -4.48
C GLY A 517 -23.70 -5.71 -4.84
N ARG A 518 -24.39 -6.58 -4.10
CA ARG A 518 -25.84 -6.82 -4.27
C ARG A 518 -26.67 -5.58 -3.98
N LEU A 519 -26.38 -4.86 -2.90
CA LEU A 519 -27.04 -3.59 -2.58
C LEU A 519 -26.85 -2.58 -3.72
N LEU A 520 -25.61 -2.40 -4.18
CA LEU A 520 -25.27 -1.47 -5.27
C LEU A 520 -25.88 -1.89 -6.61
N SER A 521 -26.03 -3.19 -6.85
CA SER A 521 -26.59 -3.75 -8.09
C SER A 521 -28.11 -3.76 -8.11
N SER A 522 -28.78 -3.78 -6.95
CA SER A 522 -30.24 -3.95 -6.84
C SER A 522 -31.04 -2.87 -7.58
N ARG A 523 -30.51 -1.64 -7.66
CA ARG A 523 -31.10 -0.54 -8.43
C ARG A 523 -30.96 -0.67 -9.96
N HIS A 524 -30.13 -1.59 -10.42
CA HIS A 524 -29.78 -1.76 -11.83
C HIS A 524 -30.24 -3.11 -12.39
N LEU A 525 -30.66 -4.05 -11.56
CA LEU A 525 -31.01 -5.40 -11.98
C LEU A 525 -32.21 -5.92 -11.20
N GLU A 526 -33.30 -6.19 -11.92
CA GLU A 526 -34.41 -6.97 -11.39
C GLU A 526 -34.03 -8.45 -11.36
N ASP A 527 -33.81 -8.98 -10.16
CA ASP A 527 -33.55 -10.39 -9.92
C ASP A 527 -34.12 -10.80 -8.56
N ALA A 528 -34.96 -11.84 -8.55
CA ALA A 528 -35.73 -12.26 -7.37
C ALA A 528 -34.86 -12.82 -6.23
N GLY A 529 -33.62 -13.24 -6.51
CA GLY A 529 -32.70 -13.79 -5.52
C GLY A 529 -31.88 -12.72 -4.78
N LEU A 530 -31.78 -11.49 -5.30
CA LEU A 530 -30.93 -10.46 -4.69
C LEU A 530 -31.37 -10.12 -3.26
N ALA A 531 -32.68 -10.01 -3.01
CA ALA A 531 -33.19 -9.64 -1.69
C ALA A 531 -32.85 -10.67 -0.61
N SER A 532 -32.96 -11.96 -0.91
CA SER A 532 -32.59 -13.03 0.03
C SER A 532 -31.08 -13.11 0.23
N GLU A 533 -30.29 -12.92 -0.83
CA GLU A 533 -28.83 -12.87 -0.74
C GLU A 533 -28.32 -11.69 0.10
N ILE A 534 -28.97 -10.53 -0.02
CA ILE A 534 -28.68 -9.36 0.81
C ILE A 534 -28.95 -9.70 2.28
N SER A 535 -30.14 -10.24 2.60
CA SER A 535 -30.50 -10.60 3.96
C SER A 535 -29.51 -11.60 4.58
N VAL A 536 -29.21 -12.69 3.89
CA VAL A 536 -28.30 -13.73 4.40
C VAL A 536 -26.90 -13.18 4.64
N GLY A 537 -26.39 -12.36 3.73
CA GLY A 537 -25.05 -11.79 3.90
C GLY A 537 -24.99 -10.74 5.02
N LEU A 538 -26.03 -9.92 5.22
CA LEU A 538 -26.12 -9.01 6.38
C LEU A 538 -26.14 -9.79 7.70
N ASP A 539 -26.90 -10.88 7.77
CA ASP A 539 -26.94 -11.76 8.95
C ASP A 539 -25.57 -12.40 9.22
N THR A 540 -24.88 -12.85 8.19
CA THR A 540 -23.51 -13.39 8.31
C THR A 540 -22.52 -12.32 8.79
N VAL A 541 -22.63 -11.09 8.30
CA VAL A 541 -21.79 -9.96 8.77
C VAL A 541 -22.05 -9.64 10.23
N LEU A 542 -23.31 -9.61 10.69
CA LEU A 542 -23.62 -9.40 12.10
C LEU A 542 -23.08 -10.51 13.00
N ARG A 543 -23.10 -11.76 12.53
CA ARG A 543 -22.65 -12.94 13.27
C ARG A 543 -21.13 -13.04 13.35
N GLU A 544 -20.42 -12.72 12.28
CA GLU A 544 -19.00 -13.09 12.11
C GLU A 544 -18.06 -11.98 11.62
N GLY A 545 -18.60 -10.84 11.20
CA GLY A 545 -17.82 -9.76 10.56
C GLY A 545 -17.07 -8.84 11.52
N PHE A 546 -17.09 -9.11 12.82
CA PHE A 546 -16.68 -8.15 13.84
C PHE A 546 -15.72 -8.76 14.86
N GLY A 547 -14.64 -8.05 15.17
CA GLY A 547 -13.72 -8.35 16.29
C GLY A 547 -12.27 -8.55 15.87
N GLY A 548 -11.94 -8.33 14.60
CA GLY A 548 -10.59 -8.41 14.06
C GLY A 548 -9.90 -7.05 14.02
N SER A 549 -9.38 -6.71 12.84
CA SER A 549 -8.83 -5.39 12.56
C SER A 549 -9.95 -4.34 12.46
N HIS A 550 -9.59 -3.07 12.53
CA HIS A 550 -10.47 -1.92 12.31
C HIS A 550 -10.42 -1.42 10.87
N CYS A 551 -9.59 -1.97 9.98
CA CYS A 551 -9.39 -1.42 8.64
C CYS A 551 -10.65 -1.49 7.73
N LEU A 552 -10.62 -0.78 6.61
CA LEU A 552 -11.71 -0.77 5.63
C LEU A 552 -11.78 -2.05 4.78
N CYS A 553 -10.63 -2.64 4.42
CA CYS A 553 -10.58 -3.77 3.48
C CYS A 553 -11.19 -5.06 4.03
N HIS A 554 -10.81 -5.40 5.26
CA HIS A 554 -11.19 -6.65 5.94
C HIS A 554 -11.30 -6.49 7.45
N GLY A 555 -11.75 -5.32 7.89
CA GLY A 555 -11.93 -4.99 9.29
C GLY A 555 -13.33 -4.48 9.62
N ASP A 556 -13.51 -4.20 10.91
CA ASP A 556 -14.77 -3.77 11.50
C ASP A 556 -15.33 -2.54 10.78
N VAL A 557 -14.52 -1.52 10.49
CA VAL A 557 -15.00 -0.27 9.87
C VAL A 557 -15.54 -0.50 8.45
N GLY A 558 -14.93 -1.38 7.65
CA GLY A 558 -15.48 -1.75 6.35
C GLY A 558 -16.87 -2.40 6.46
N ASN A 559 -17.06 -3.23 7.48
CA ASN A 559 -18.36 -3.85 7.76
C ASN A 559 -19.37 -2.86 8.36
N LEU A 560 -18.93 -1.83 9.10
CA LEU A 560 -19.79 -0.73 9.53
C LEU A 560 -20.36 0.04 8.33
N GLU A 561 -19.52 0.33 7.32
CA GLU A 561 -19.99 1.00 6.10
C GLU A 561 -21.06 0.20 5.37
N LEU A 562 -20.90 -1.11 5.28
CA LEU A 562 -21.92 -1.99 4.71
C LEU A 562 -23.25 -1.88 5.45
N LEU A 563 -23.25 -2.01 6.78
CA LEU A 563 -24.47 -1.91 7.58
C LEU A 563 -25.13 -0.54 7.42
N HIS A 564 -24.32 0.53 7.39
CA HIS A 564 -24.84 1.88 7.17
C HIS A 564 -25.49 2.02 5.78
N LEU A 565 -24.80 1.58 4.72
CA LEU A 565 -25.31 1.60 3.35
C LEU A 565 -26.56 0.73 3.18
N ALA A 566 -26.63 -0.41 3.85
CA ALA A 566 -27.83 -1.26 3.85
C ALA A 566 -29.03 -0.49 4.40
N GLY A 567 -28.86 0.25 5.50
CA GLY A 567 -29.92 1.09 6.05
C GLY A 567 -30.32 2.25 5.15
N GLU A 568 -29.39 2.83 4.38
CA GLU A 568 -29.71 3.84 3.36
C GLU A 568 -30.49 3.26 2.17
N VAL A 569 -30.00 2.16 1.60
CA VAL A 569 -30.56 1.56 0.37
C VAL A 569 -31.90 0.85 0.63
N LEU A 570 -32.02 0.14 1.76
CA LEU A 570 -33.24 -0.60 2.12
C LEU A 570 -34.27 0.28 2.85
N GLY A 571 -33.88 1.48 3.28
CA GLY A 571 -34.74 2.35 4.08
C GLY A 571 -35.03 1.82 5.49
N ASP A 572 -34.14 0.99 6.03
CA ASP A 572 -34.28 0.34 7.34
C ASP A 572 -33.24 0.87 8.33
N GLU A 573 -33.72 1.71 9.25
CA GLU A 573 -32.90 2.40 10.25
C GLU A 573 -32.25 1.44 11.26
N ALA A 574 -32.76 0.21 11.40
CA ALA A 574 -32.16 -0.80 12.29
C ALA A 574 -30.72 -1.12 11.88
N TRP A 575 -30.40 -1.13 10.58
CA TRP A 575 -29.04 -1.37 10.10
C TRP A 575 -28.09 -0.22 10.43
N LYS A 576 -28.57 1.03 10.38
CA LYS A 576 -27.77 2.19 10.80
C LYS A 576 -27.51 2.15 12.30
N GLN A 577 -28.51 1.78 13.10
CA GLN A 577 -28.34 1.60 14.55
C GLN A 577 -27.39 0.45 14.89
N ALA A 578 -27.42 -0.65 14.12
CA ALA A 578 -26.47 -1.75 14.26
C ALA A 578 -25.03 -1.28 13.96
N ALA A 579 -24.84 -0.47 12.91
CA ALA A 579 -23.56 0.14 12.61
C ALA A 579 -23.06 1.01 13.79
N LEU A 580 -23.87 1.94 14.29
CA LEU A 580 -23.48 2.80 15.42
C LEU A 580 -23.18 2.01 16.71
N SER A 581 -23.93 0.95 16.97
CA SER A 581 -23.70 0.05 18.11
C SER A 581 -22.35 -0.66 18.04
N ARG A 582 -21.95 -1.11 16.83
CA ARG A 582 -20.65 -1.76 16.62
C ARG A 582 -19.50 -0.75 16.55
N ALA A 583 -19.75 0.45 16.02
CA ALA A 583 -18.79 1.56 16.02
C ALA A 583 -18.35 1.95 17.44
N ALA A 584 -19.26 1.87 18.42
CA ALA A 584 -18.93 2.15 19.82
C ALA A 584 -17.81 1.23 20.37
N ARG A 585 -17.78 -0.03 19.94
CA ARG A 585 -16.72 -0.97 20.30
C ARG A 585 -15.39 -0.62 19.63
N VAL A 586 -15.42 -0.25 18.35
CA VAL A 586 -14.23 0.19 17.61
C VAL A 586 -13.61 1.42 18.28
N LEU A 587 -14.43 2.43 18.61
CA LEU A 587 -14.00 3.61 19.35
C LEU A 587 -13.43 3.28 20.74
N ALA A 588 -14.07 2.37 21.48
CA ALA A 588 -13.58 1.94 22.80
C ALA A 588 -12.21 1.26 22.70
N GLN A 589 -12.00 0.43 21.67
CA GLN A 589 -10.72 -0.24 21.43
C GLN A 589 -9.63 0.73 20.97
N GLY A 590 -9.99 1.78 20.21
CA GLY A 590 -9.06 2.79 19.68
C GLY A 590 -8.71 3.94 20.63
N ARG A 591 -9.46 4.13 21.74
CA ARG A 591 -9.40 5.33 22.61
C ARG A 591 -7.98 5.75 23.05
N ASP A 592 -7.09 4.78 23.29
CA ASP A 592 -5.70 5.01 23.73
C ASP A 592 -4.68 4.94 22.59
N GLY A 593 -5.09 5.20 21.34
CA GLY A 593 -4.22 5.07 20.16
C GLY A 593 -3.99 3.62 19.70
N LYS A 594 -4.65 2.65 20.33
CA LYS A 594 -4.51 1.20 20.05
C LYS A 594 -5.37 0.75 18.86
N TRP A 595 -5.31 1.51 17.77
CA TRP A 595 -6.03 1.22 16.54
C TRP A 595 -5.48 -0.04 15.87
N ARG A 596 -6.36 -0.98 15.53
CA ARG A 596 -5.96 -2.27 14.97
C ARG A 596 -5.95 -2.19 13.45
N CYS A 597 -4.79 -1.95 12.85
CA CYS A 597 -4.69 -1.90 11.39
C CYS A 597 -4.81 -3.31 10.75
N GLY A 598 -5.04 -3.36 9.44
CA GLY A 598 -5.26 -4.58 8.65
C GLY A 598 -4.00 -5.38 8.31
N LEU A 599 -2.87 -5.08 8.96
CA LEU A 599 -1.60 -5.80 8.82
C LEU A 599 -1.49 -6.93 9.85
N PRO A 600 -0.58 -7.91 9.65
CA PRO A 600 -0.28 -8.93 10.65
C PRO A 600 -0.01 -8.33 12.03
N LYS A 601 -0.51 -8.99 13.08
CA LYS A 601 -0.43 -8.53 14.49
C LYS A 601 -0.98 -7.11 14.72
N TYR A 602 -1.87 -6.64 13.84
CA TYR A 602 -2.48 -5.31 13.86
C TYR A 602 -1.49 -4.13 13.76
N ASN A 603 -0.31 -4.36 13.17
CA ASN A 603 0.72 -3.32 13.03
C ASN A 603 0.22 -2.09 12.26
N GLU A 604 0.66 -0.92 12.70
CA GLU A 604 0.20 0.35 12.15
C GLU A 604 0.57 0.54 10.68
N ALA A 605 -0.40 1.04 9.90
CA ALA A 605 -0.22 1.49 8.54
C ALA A 605 -0.91 2.86 8.35
N PRO A 606 -0.31 3.82 7.65
CA PRO A 606 -0.94 5.14 7.43
C PRO A 606 -2.04 5.11 6.36
N GLY A 607 -1.94 4.19 5.39
CA GLY A 607 -2.78 4.13 4.19
C GLY A 607 -4.27 3.87 4.45
N LEU A 608 -5.08 3.93 3.39
CA LEU A 608 -6.54 3.93 3.53
C LEU A 608 -7.10 2.54 3.83
N MET A 609 -6.92 1.59 2.93
CA MET A 609 -7.66 0.32 2.96
C MET A 609 -7.24 -0.58 4.14
N LEU A 610 -5.99 -0.48 4.55
CA LEU A 610 -5.41 -1.28 5.64
C LEU A 610 -5.10 -0.48 6.91
N GLY A 611 -5.22 0.84 6.88
CA GLY A 611 -4.56 1.69 7.86
C GLY A 611 -5.44 2.75 8.52
N LEU A 612 -4.76 3.61 9.27
CA LEU A 612 -5.34 4.63 10.14
C LEU A 612 -6.21 5.64 9.39
N SER A 613 -5.82 6.06 8.19
CA SER A 613 -6.62 7.02 7.42
C SER A 613 -7.97 6.47 6.98
N GLY A 614 -8.07 5.16 6.70
CA GLY A 614 -9.36 4.53 6.38
C GLY A 614 -10.25 4.31 7.59
N ILE A 615 -9.64 3.97 8.74
CA ILE A 615 -10.36 3.94 10.02
C ILE A 615 -10.95 5.33 10.29
N GLY A 616 -10.13 6.37 10.15
CA GLY A 616 -10.53 7.76 10.33
C GLY A 616 -11.63 8.18 9.37
N LEU A 617 -11.50 7.84 8.07
CA LEU A 617 -12.50 8.18 7.06
C LEU A 617 -13.84 7.49 7.30
N GLY A 618 -13.84 6.21 7.68
CA GLY A 618 -15.07 5.49 7.99
C GLY A 618 -15.77 6.01 9.26
N LEU A 619 -15.02 6.38 10.30
CA LEU A 619 -15.57 7.08 11.46
C LEU A 619 -16.12 8.46 11.07
N LEU A 620 -15.40 9.22 10.24
CA LEU A 620 -15.85 10.51 9.74
C LEU A 620 -17.14 10.38 8.91
N ARG A 621 -17.28 9.30 8.13
CA ARG A 621 -18.53 8.97 7.43
C ARG A 621 -19.68 8.71 8.37
N LEU A 622 -19.48 7.95 9.45
CA LEU A 622 -20.54 7.74 10.45
C LEU A 622 -20.93 9.05 11.17
N ALA A 623 -19.99 10.01 11.31
CA ALA A 623 -20.26 11.31 11.89
C ALA A 623 -21.00 12.26 10.92
N SER A 624 -20.71 12.20 9.62
CA SER A 624 -21.29 13.07 8.60
C SER A 624 -21.68 12.31 7.33
N PRO A 625 -22.66 11.38 7.41
CA PRO A 625 -22.95 10.44 6.32
C PRO A 625 -23.52 11.12 5.09
N SER A 626 -24.22 12.25 5.23
CA SER A 626 -24.77 13.01 4.10
C SER A 626 -23.70 13.71 3.24
N PHE A 627 -22.49 13.88 3.75
CA PHE A 627 -21.42 14.62 3.08
C PHE A 627 -20.21 13.75 2.72
N VAL A 628 -19.74 12.93 3.65
CA VAL A 628 -18.52 12.12 3.47
C VAL A 628 -18.90 10.86 2.66
N PRO A 629 -18.30 10.62 1.49
CA PRO A 629 -18.66 9.52 0.60
C PRO A 629 -18.15 8.16 1.13
N SER A 630 -18.79 7.07 0.71
CA SER A 630 -18.24 5.73 0.90
C SER A 630 -17.26 5.47 -0.23
N VAL A 631 -15.99 5.33 0.15
CA VAL A 631 -14.94 4.92 -0.80
C VAL A 631 -15.14 3.47 -1.21
N LEU A 632 -15.68 2.61 -0.32
CA LEU A 632 -15.98 1.21 -0.62
C LEU A 632 -17.06 1.03 -1.69
N ALA A 633 -17.96 2.02 -1.83
CA ALA A 633 -18.98 2.10 -2.87
C ALA A 633 -18.63 3.10 -3.99
N LEU A 634 -17.39 3.62 -4.02
CA LEU A 634 -16.91 4.65 -4.96
C LEU A 634 -17.96 5.73 -5.20
N GLU A 635 -18.56 6.24 -4.13
CA GLU A 635 -19.59 7.26 -4.25
C GLU A 635 -18.99 8.54 -4.85
N PRO A 636 -19.77 9.26 -5.69
CA PRO A 636 -19.34 10.55 -6.21
C PRO A 636 -19.28 11.58 -5.08
N VAL A 637 -18.67 12.72 -5.39
CA VAL A 637 -18.68 13.89 -4.50
C VAL A 637 -20.12 14.26 -4.14
N ARG A 638 -20.42 14.34 -2.83
CA ARG A 638 -21.68 14.87 -2.30
C ARG A 638 -21.53 16.38 -2.04
N ALA A 639 -22.60 17.14 -2.25
CA ALA A 639 -22.59 18.57 -1.99
C ALA A 639 -22.32 18.86 -0.51
N ALA A 640 -21.48 19.85 -0.22
CA ALA A 640 -21.24 20.27 1.16
C ALA A 640 -22.55 20.69 1.82
N PRO A 641 -22.81 20.28 3.08
CA PRO A 641 -23.95 20.79 3.82
C PRO A 641 -23.82 22.31 3.87
N ARG A 642 -24.89 23.04 3.52
CA ARG A 642 -24.93 24.48 3.74
C ARG A 642 -24.72 24.70 5.23
N MET A 643 -23.53 25.16 5.63
CA MET A 643 -23.28 25.56 7.01
C MET A 643 -24.29 26.64 7.34
N THR A 644 -25.30 26.29 8.14
CA THR A 644 -26.09 27.30 8.82
C THR A 644 -25.16 27.87 9.86
N SER A 645 -24.73 29.12 9.65
CA SER A 645 -23.99 29.87 10.66
C SER A 645 -24.83 29.87 11.94
N VAL A 646 -24.32 29.23 13.00
CA VAL A 646 -24.82 29.43 14.36
C VAL A 646 -24.11 30.65 14.93
#